data_AF-A0A5P0J7N9-F1
#
_entry.id   AF-A0A5P0J7N9-F1
#
_cell.length_a   1.000
_cell.length_b   1.000
_cell.length_c   1.000
_cell.angle_alpha   90.00
_cell.angle_beta   90.00
_cell.angle_gamma   90.00
#
_symmetry.space_group_name_H-M   'P 1'
#
loop_
_entity.id
_entity.type
_entity.pdbx_description
1 polymer ?
#
loop_
_entity_poly.entity_id
_entity_poly.type
_entity_poly.pdbx_seq_one_letter_code
_entity_poly.pdbx_strand_id
1 'polypeptide(L)'
;MEDASLTTKGVVKLSSATDSTSESLAATPKAVKAANDNANSRVPSNRKINGKALTADITLTPKDIGTLNSVTMSFSGGAGWFKLATVTMPQASSIVYIALIGGAGYNVGSPQQAGISELVLRAGNGNPKGITGALWKRTAVGLTNFAWINTSGDTYDIYVEIGNYATSVNIHWDCTANATVSIYTSPTYSASKPSSVTDGVVYTMYSTHQKPTPLDIGALPTTGGTVSGPLSVTGGITGTLNGNASTATKLQTARSIGGVGFDGSANINLPGVNTTGNQNTTGNAATATKLQTARTIGGVSFDGTANINLPGVNTTGNQNTTGNAATATKLQTARTINGVSFDGSANISLSPANIGCPASPTGWLTTGSNGGAITTAQLVTLLQNNGAFNTKSWIARCAWAYANSATIPNSETGCGVIPLAGAVIEVFNNGSSSNNYTIRITTATTASVSGALTNAEFIYVFNGTSYSPGWRRAYNTKNKPTAADVGALPLTGGTLSGGLTSSGEIISKYANGFRIAYGSFGFFIRNDGSNTYFMLTASGDTLGSWNGLRPITINNTSGAVSIGNGLNVTGGVNGSLNGNASTATKLQTARNINGVKFDGSGDININTLVSRGRVTALSGSAQGTAGIQMYEAYSNSYPTTYGNVLHMKGASAAGEGELLIGWSGTSGAHAPVFIRSRRDTTDAAWSAWAQVYTAKDSIPGVNTTGNQNTTGNAATATKLQTARKIAGVAFDGSADITLTATNLNAYTKTEVTNLLSSYVKSSALPSMTVRTSSVSGGDMGMSLSTFISHLKSNGAFSKSYWIGFGDAMGFNAGSINNITGFGAVELAESIIEVFNLPNGDYTIRLTTSHKADYGGVTNAILVYHYRSNRSPSGQWLKFAGTVGATSN
;
A
#
# COMPACT_ATOMS: atom_id res chain seq x y z
N MET A 1 -33.57 -57.72 117.00
CA MET A 1 -34.32 -57.77 115.72
C MET A 1 -33.36 -58.31 114.68
N GLU A 2 -33.81 -59.20 113.81
CA GLU A 2 -33.02 -59.77 112.72
C GLU A 2 -32.82 -58.73 111.61
N ASP A 3 -31.72 -58.82 110.84
CA ASP A 3 -31.45 -57.90 109.73
C ASP A 3 -32.45 -58.13 108.58
N ALA A 4 -32.83 -57.06 107.89
CA ALA A 4 -33.75 -57.16 106.76
C ALA A 4 -33.12 -57.87 105.55
N SER A 5 -33.89 -58.70 104.85
CA SER A 5 -33.52 -59.32 103.58
C SER A 5 -34.63 -59.15 102.54
N LEU A 6 -34.40 -59.59 101.29
CA LEU A 6 -35.43 -59.57 100.24
C LEU A 6 -36.64 -60.48 100.55
N THR A 7 -36.51 -61.41 101.49
CA THR A 7 -37.54 -62.41 101.83
C THR A 7 -38.04 -62.32 103.27
N THR A 8 -37.35 -61.57 104.14
CA THR A 8 -37.65 -61.50 105.59
C THR A 8 -37.61 -60.05 106.08
N LYS A 9 -38.65 -59.62 106.82
CA LYS A 9 -38.72 -58.28 107.41
C LYS A 9 -37.76 -58.19 108.60
N GLY A 10 -36.95 -57.13 108.67
CA GLY A 10 -35.94 -56.93 109.73
C GLY A 10 -35.52 -55.46 109.88
N VAL A 11 -34.47 -55.22 110.66
CA VAL A 11 -33.83 -53.90 110.81
C VAL A 11 -32.69 -53.73 109.80
N VAL A 12 -32.46 -52.50 109.32
CA VAL A 12 -31.34 -52.21 108.44
C VAL A 12 -30.69 -50.90 108.86
N LYS A 13 -29.36 -50.83 108.81
CA LYS A 13 -28.62 -49.60 109.12
C LYS A 13 -28.70 -48.65 107.92
N LEU A 14 -28.74 -47.35 108.20
CA LEU A 14 -28.86 -46.31 107.19
C LEU A 14 -27.49 -45.74 106.83
N SER A 15 -27.26 -45.46 105.54
CA SER A 15 -26.06 -44.79 105.05
C SER A 15 -26.39 -43.52 104.27
N SER A 16 -25.59 -42.48 104.50
CA SER A 16 -25.64 -41.22 103.73
C SER A 16 -24.44 -41.05 102.78
N ALA A 17 -23.59 -42.07 102.63
CA ALA A 17 -22.48 -42.04 101.66
C ALA A 17 -23.01 -42.23 100.22
N THR A 18 -22.48 -41.46 99.28
CA THR A 18 -22.87 -41.49 97.85
C THR A 18 -22.10 -42.52 97.02
N ASP A 19 -21.07 -43.11 97.60
CA ASP A 19 -20.13 -44.08 97.01
C ASP A 19 -20.11 -45.41 97.80
N SER A 20 -21.12 -45.66 98.64
CA SER A 20 -21.24 -46.90 99.41
C SER A 20 -21.31 -48.12 98.48
N THR A 21 -20.38 -49.05 98.64
CA THR A 21 -20.41 -50.36 97.96
C THR A 21 -21.12 -51.44 98.77
N SER A 22 -21.66 -51.11 99.95
CA SER A 22 -22.35 -52.04 100.83
C SER A 22 -23.79 -52.28 100.39
N GLU A 23 -24.16 -53.54 100.18
CA GLU A 23 -25.53 -53.99 99.87
C GLU A 23 -26.36 -54.28 101.14
N SER A 24 -25.76 -54.20 102.33
CA SER A 24 -26.40 -54.48 103.63
C SER A 24 -26.91 -53.24 104.37
N LEU A 25 -26.79 -52.05 103.76
CA LEU A 25 -27.23 -50.77 104.30
C LEU A 25 -28.29 -50.14 103.38
N ALA A 26 -29.32 -49.50 103.95
CA ALA A 26 -30.28 -48.75 103.15
C ALA A 26 -29.79 -47.32 102.89
N ALA A 27 -29.90 -46.87 101.64
CA ALA A 27 -29.59 -45.50 101.26
C ALA A 27 -30.62 -44.53 101.86
N THR A 28 -30.12 -43.50 102.54
CA THR A 28 -30.97 -42.40 103.03
C THR A 28 -31.45 -41.52 101.87
N PRO A 29 -32.61 -40.82 102.01
CA PRO A 29 -33.03 -39.81 101.04
C PRO A 29 -31.95 -38.75 100.73
N LYS A 30 -31.08 -38.46 101.70
CA LYS A 30 -29.92 -37.58 101.54
C LYS A 30 -28.90 -38.14 100.54
N ALA A 31 -28.53 -39.42 100.65
CA ALA A 31 -27.62 -40.07 99.70
C ALA A 31 -28.24 -40.15 98.30
N VAL A 32 -29.52 -40.53 98.20
CA VAL A 32 -30.24 -40.60 96.91
C VAL A 32 -30.34 -39.23 96.26
N LYS A 33 -30.67 -38.18 97.02
CA LYS A 33 -30.70 -36.80 96.51
C LYS A 33 -29.32 -36.35 96.04
N ALA A 34 -28.27 -36.57 96.83
CA ALA A 34 -26.90 -36.18 96.46
C ALA A 34 -26.39 -36.92 95.21
N ALA A 35 -26.71 -38.21 95.05
CA ALA A 35 -26.41 -38.97 93.85
C ALA A 35 -27.20 -38.47 92.63
N ASN A 36 -28.48 -38.15 92.80
CA ASN A 36 -29.33 -37.60 91.75
C ASN A 36 -28.91 -36.18 91.32
N ASP A 37 -28.56 -35.33 92.28
CA ASP A 37 -28.01 -33.99 92.02
C ASP A 37 -26.66 -34.09 91.27
N ASN A 38 -25.78 -35.02 91.68
CA ASN A 38 -24.54 -35.32 90.96
C ASN A 38 -24.84 -35.79 89.53
N ALA A 39 -25.76 -36.74 89.33
CA ALA A 39 -26.14 -37.22 87.99
C ALA A 39 -26.68 -36.08 87.09
N ASN A 40 -27.56 -35.24 87.62
CA ASN A 40 -28.09 -34.06 86.92
C ASN A 40 -27.00 -33.02 86.58
N SER A 41 -25.88 -33.01 87.31
CA SER A 41 -24.75 -32.10 87.08
C SER A 41 -23.72 -32.58 86.04
N ARG A 42 -23.73 -33.87 85.64
CA ARG A 42 -22.70 -34.45 84.76
C ARG A 42 -22.79 -34.02 83.29
N VAL A 43 -23.99 -33.65 82.82
CA VAL A 43 -24.18 -32.97 81.52
C VAL A 43 -24.95 -31.66 81.77
N PRO A 44 -24.24 -30.59 82.20
CA PRO A 44 -24.92 -29.34 82.49
C PRO A 44 -25.46 -28.70 81.21
N SER A 45 -26.65 -28.08 81.28
CA SER A 45 -27.37 -27.47 80.14
C SER A 45 -26.62 -26.33 79.45
N ASN A 46 -25.52 -25.87 80.05
CA ASN A 46 -24.61 -24.88 79.46
C ASN A 46 -23.57 -25.50 78.48
N ARG A 47 -23.43 -26.83 78.42
CA ARG A 47 -22.55 -27.49 77.46
C ARG A 47 -23.10 -27.30 76.04
N LYS A 48 -22.24 -26.83 75.14
CA LYS A 48 -22.59 -26.54 73.75
C LYS A 48 -21.73 -27.35 72.79
N ILE A 49 -22.33 -27.85 71.71
CA ILE A 49 -21.62 -28.33 70.51
C ILE A 49 -21.87 -27.29 69.42
N ASN A 50 -20.80 -26.64 68.94
CA ASN A 50 -20.85 -25.56 67.95
C ASN A 50 -21.92 -24.48 68.26
N GLY A 51 -22.01 -24.10 69.54
CA GLY A 51 -22.93 -23.06 70.01
C GLY A 51 -24.34 -23.55 70.41
N LYS A 52 -24.71 -24.79 70.09
CA LYS A 52 -26.03 -25.37 70.40
C LYS A 52 -26.01 -26.13 71.72
N ALA A 53 -26.96 -25.87 72.61
CA ALA A 53 -27.06 -26.52 73.92
C ALA A 53 -27.44 -28.01 73.78
N LEU A 54 -26.84 -28.85 74.63
CA LEU A 54 -27.12 -30.30 74.70
C LEU A 54 -28.40 -30.61 75.50
N THR A 55 -29.55 -30.14 75.03
CA THR A 55 -30.86 -30.37 75.68
C THR A 55 -31.80 -31.26 74.86
N ALA A 56 -31.43 -31.59 73.63
CA ALA A 56 -32.12 -32.48 72.70
C ALA A 56 -31.11 -32.94 71.61
N ASP A 57 -31.58 -33.71 70.62
CA ASP A 57 -30.78 -34.07 69.45
C ASP A 57 -30.24 -32.82 68.74
N ILE A 58 -28.93 -32.83 68.46
CA ILE A 58 -28.24 -31.72 67.80
C ILE A 58 -28.06 -32.05 66.32
N THR A 59 -28.76 -31.33 65.45
CA THR A 59 -28.47 -31.32 64.01
C THR A 59 -27.40 -30.26 63.72
N LEU A 60 -26.26 -30.70 63.15
CA LEU A 60 -25.19 -29.84 62.67
C LEU A 60 -25.36 -29.62 61.17
N THR A 61 -25.33 -28.35 60.77
CA THR A 61 -25.27 -27.91 59.38
C THR A 61 -23.81 -27.68 58.96
N PRO A 62 -23.49 -27.63 57.65
CA PRO A 62 -22.16 -27.22 57.18
C PRO A 62 -21.65 -25.94 57.85
N LYS A 63 -22.54 -24.96 58.04
CA LYS A 63 -22.25 -23.71 58.76
C LYS A 63 -21.83 -23.94 60.21
N ASP A 64 -22.45 -24.90 60.90
CA ASP A 64 -22.09 -25.22 62.29
C ASP A 64 -20.67 -25.78 62.38
N ILE A 65 -20.12 -26.38 61.32
CA ILE A 65 -18.76 -26.96 61.28
C ILE A 65 -17.76 -26.18 60.41
N GLY A 66 -18.13 -25.00 59.92
CA GLY A 66 -17.25 -24.15 59.11
C GLY A 66 -17.04 -24.61 57.67
N THR A 67 -17.98 -25.35 57.09
CA THR A 67 -17.95 -25.81 55.70
C THR A 67 -19.11 -25.23 54.87
N LEU A 68 -19.00 -25.30 53.54
CA LEU A 68 -20.05 -24.87 52.61
C LEU A 68 -21.03 -26.02 52.34
N ASN A 69 -22.28 -25.69 52.01
CA ASN A 69 -23.20 -26.70 51.49
C ASN A 69 -22.78 -27.07 50.07
N SER A 70 -22.85 -28.35 49.72
CA SER A 70 -22.44 -28.84 48.40
C SER A 70 -23.37 -29.94 47.84
N VAL A 71 -23.55 -29.97 46.52
CA VAL A 71 -24.19 -31.08 45.79
C VAL A 71 -23.59 -31.23 44.40
N THR A 72 -23.54 -32.44 43.85
CA THR A 72 -23.16 -32.67 42.44
C THR A 72 -24.42 -32.97 41.63
N MET A 73 -24.60 -32.34 40.48
CA MET A 73 -25.78 -32.52 39.63
C MET A 73 -25.45 -32.35 38.14
N SER A 74 -26.39 -32.73 37.27
CA SER A 74 -26.27 -32.54 35.82
C SER A 74 -27.45 -31.75 35.28
N PHE A 75 -27.19 -30.90 34.28
CA PHE A 75 -28.23 -30.14 33.60
C PHE A 75 -28.65 -30.84 32.30
N SER A 76 -29.82 -31.50 32.34
CA SER A 76 -30.36 -32.30 31.23
C SER A 76 -31.44 -31.53 30.47
N GLY A 77 -31.29 -31.38 29.14
CA GLY A 77 -32.26 -30.66 28.29
C GLY A 77 -31.65 -29.90 27.11
N GLY A 78 -30.34 -29.64 27.15
CA GLY A 78 -29.61 -28.83 26.17
C GLY A 78 -29.30 -27.43 26.70
N ALA A 79 -28.79 -26.54 25.85
CA ALA A 79 -28.52 -25.15 26.19
C ALA A 79 -29.83 -24.39 26.40
N GLY A 80 -30.00 -23.77 27.57
CA GLY A 80 -31.22 -23.05 27.91
C GLY A 80 -31.31 -22.66 29.38
N TRP A 81 -32.52 -22.40 29.84
CA TRP A 81 -32.82 -21.88 31.18
C TRP A 81 -33.29 -22.99 32.13
N PHE A 82 -32.78 -22.96 33.36
CA PHE A 82 -33.07 -23.95 34.40
C PHE A 82 -33.48 -23.27 35.70
N LYS A 83 -34.52 -23.79 36.38
CA LYS A 83 -34.85 -23.37 37.75
C LYS A 83 -33.86 -24.01 38.73
N LEU A 84 -32.82 -23.28 39.10
CA LEU A 84 -31.71 -23.78 39.93
C LEU A 84 -32.08 -23.91 41.40
N ALA A 85 -32.74 -22.89 41.95
CA ALA A 85 -32.97 -22.81 43.39
C ALA A 85 -34.23 -22.04 43.73
N THR A 86 -34.75 -22.28 44.94
CA THR A 86 -35.69 -21.38 45.60
C THR A 86 -35.00 -20.82 46.84
N VAL A 87 -35.02 -19.50 46.99
CA VAL A 87 -34.38 -18.80 48.11
C VAL A 87 -35.41 -18.00 48.88
N THR A 88 -35.30 -17.98 50.21
CA THR A 88 -36.06 -17.05 51.05
C THR A 88 -35.07 -16.06 51.66
N MET A 89 -35.24 -14.78 51.36
CA MET A 89 -34.28 -13.72 51.67
C MET A 89 -35.00 -12.52 52.31
N PRO A 90 -35.15 -12.50 53.64
CA PRO A 90 -35.78 -11.38 54.34
C PRO A 90 -35.13 -10.03 54.06
N GLN A 91 -35.92 -8.96 54.05
CA GLN A 91 -35.47 -7.56 53.82
C GLN A 91 -34.68 -6.96 55.01
N ALA A 92 -33.76 -7.72 55.58
CA ALA A 92 -32.97 -7.38 56.77
C ALA A 92 -31.51 -7.85 56.59
N SER A 93 -30.82 -7.28 55.60
CA SER A 93 -29.41 -7.60 55.26
C SER A 93 -29.15 -9.09 55.01
N SER A 94 -29.94 -9.71 54.13
CA SER A 94 -29.76 -11.10 53.71
C SER A 94 -28.84 -11.25 52.51
N ILE A 95 -27.97 -12.26 52.50
CA ILE A 95 -27.11 -12.61 51.36
C ILE A 95 -27.24 -14.11 51.06
N VAL A 96 -27.25 -14.46 49.79
CA VAL A 96 -27.10 -15.84 49.29
C VAL A 96 -25.94 -15.86 48.30
N TYR A 97 -25.08 -16.88 48.43
CA TYR A 97 -23.98 -17.16 47.52
C TYR A 97 -24.16 -18.56 46.94
N ILE A 98 -24.05 -18.70 45.62
CA ILE A 98 -24.12 -19.98 44.91
C ILE A 98 -22.98 -20.01 43.88
N ALA A 99 -22.17 -21.06 43.86
CA ALA A 99 -21.14 -21.29 42.86
C ALA A 99 -21.36 -22.60 42.11
N LEU A 100 -21.16 -22.56 40.80
CA LEU A 100 -21.09 -23.73 39.93
C LEU A 100 -19.64 -23.95 39.51
N ILE A 101 -19.12 -25.14 39.81
CA ILE A 101 -17.75 -25.54 39.48
C ILE A 101 -17.82 -26.75 38.53
N GLY A 102 -17.21 -26.64 37.35
CA GLY A 102 -17.13 -27.74 36.37
C GLY A 102 -17.72 -27.45 34.99
N GLY A 103 -18.40 -26.31 34.80
CA GLY A 103 -18.76 -25.76 33.48
C GLY A 103 -19.38 -26.76 32.49
N ALA A 104 -18.82 -26.80 31.27
CA ALA A 104 -19.28 -27.66 30.17
C ALA A 104 -18.14 -28.58 29.70
N GLY A 105 -18.11 -29.85 30.14
CA GLY A 105 -16.96 -30.75 29.92
C GLY A 105 -17.14 -31.73 28.76
N TYR A 106 -16.61 -31.43 27.58
CA TYR A 106 -16.77 -32.29 26.39
C TYR A 106 -15.53 -32.40 25.47
N ASN A 107 -14.57 -31.46 25.51
CA ASN A 107 -13.38 -31.48 24.67
C ASN A 107 -12.08 -31.45 25.50
N VAL A 108 -11.18 -32.41 25.28
CA VAL A 108 -9.82 -32.36 25.81
C VAL A 108 -9.07 -31.15 25.22
N GLY A 109 -8.28 -30.44 26.04
CA GLY A 109 -7.49 -29.28 25.62
C GLY A 109 -8.27 -27.95 25.54
N SER A 110 -9.52 -27.93 26.00
CA SER A 110 -10.34 -26.71 26.09
C SER A 110 -10.43 -26.22 27.55
N PRO A 111 -9.41 -25.56 28.12
CA PRO A 111 -9.36 -25.21 29.55
C PRO A 111 -10.51 -24.30 29.99
N GLN A 112 -11.10 -23.52 29.08
CA GLN A 112 -12.29 -22.70 29.33
C GLN A 112 -13.51 -23.52 29.79
N GLN A 113 -13.54 -24.83 29.51
CA GLN A 113 -14.59 -25.75 29.92
C GLN A 113 -14.58 -26.07 31.42
N ALA A 114 -13.41 -25.99 32.07
CA ALA A 114 -13.25 -26.13 33.52
C ALA A 114 -13.59 -24.81 34.25
N GLY A 115 -14.77 -24.25 33.94
CA GLY A 115 -15.20 -22.95 34.42
C GLY A 115 -15.73 -22.94 35.85
N ILE A 116 -15.57 -21.79 36.51
CA ILE A 116 -16.21 -21.44 37.79
C ILE A 116 -17.13 -20.24 37.53
N SER A 117 -18.37 -20.32 37.99
CA SER A 117 -19.34 -19.23 37.95
C SER A 117 -19.90 -18.96 39.34
N GLU A 118 -19.92 -17.70 39.76
CA GLU A 118 -20.27 -17.31 41.13
C GLU A 118 -21.45 -16.33 41.11
N LEU A 119 -22.59 -16.77 41.64
CA LEU A 119 -23.81 -15.99 41.80
C LEU A 119 -23.93 -15.46 43.24
N VAL A 120 -24.09 -14.15 43.37
CA VAL A 120 -24.34 -13.48 44.65
C VAL A 120 -25.68 -12.77 44.59
N LEU A 121 -26.56 -13.06 45.56
CA LEU A 121 -27.83 -12.37 45.74
C LEU A 121 -27.81 -11.58 47.04
N ARG A 122 -28.46 -10.42 47.05
CA ARG A 122 -28.58 -9.57 48.23
C ARG A 122 -29.99 -8.99 48.35
N ALA A 123 -30.58 -9.06 49.54
CA ALA A 123 -31.87 -8.45 49.81
C ALA A 123 -31.75 -6.93 49.98
N GLY A 124 -32.78 -6.21 49.54
CA GLY A 124 -32.98 -4.81 49.83
C GLY A 124 -33.28 -4.55 51.31
N ASN A 125 -33.51 -3.28 51.63
CA ASN A 125 -33.88 -2.80 52.97
C ASN A 125 -35.39 -2.53 53.09
N GLY A 126 -36.20 -3.08 52.18
CA GLY A 126 -37.64 -2.79 52.07
C GLY A 126 -37.99 -1.54 51.26
N ASN A 127 -37.02 -0.68 50.90
CA ASN A 127 -37.22 0.54 50.11
C ASN A 127 -36.07 0.78 49.09
N PRO A 128 -36.11 0.16 47.90
CA PRO A 128 -37.16 -0.72 47.39
C PRO A 128 -37.10 -2.13 47.99
N LYS A 129 -38.27 -2.77 48.12
CA LYS A 129 -38.38 -4.19 48.48
C LYS A 129 -37.97 -5.07 47.30
N GLY A 130 -37.10 -6.03 47.53
CA GLY A 130 -36.68 -6.98 46.51
C GLY A 130 -35.32 -7.60 46.80
N ILE A 131 -34.74 -8.23 45.79
CA ILE A 131 -33.34 -8.64 45.78
C ILE A 131 -32.62 -7.97 44.61
N THR A 132 -31.31 -7.86 44.74
CA THR A 132 -30.39 -7.63 43.63
C THR A 132 -29.48 -8.83 43.51
N GLY A 133 -28.95 -9.09 42.31
CA GLY A 133 -28.04 -10.19 42.09
C GLY A 133 -26.93 -9.81 41.13
N ALA A 134 -25.78 -10.44 41.33
CA ALA A 134 -24.64 -10.37 40.44
C ALA A 134 -24.08 -11.76 40.15
N LEU A 135 -23.86 -12.07 38.88
CA LEU A 135 -23.15 -13.27 38.42
C LEU A 135 -21.76 -12.87 37.93
N TRP A 136 -20.72 -13.41 38.55
CA TRP A 136 -19.34 -13.27 38.10
C TRP A 136 -18.98 -14.40 37.14
N LYS A 137 -18.97 -14.07 35.85
CA LYS A 137 -18.66 -15.00 34.75
C LYS A 137 -17.16 -14.95 34.44
N ARG A 138 -16.45 -16.04 34.70
CA ARG A 138 -14.98 -16.17 34.46
C ARG A 138 -14.62 -16.84 33.14
N THR A 139 -15.56 -17.61 32.57
CA THR A 139 -15.39 -18.37 31.33
C THR A 139 -16.57 -18.16 30.40
N ALA A 140 -16.37 -18.36 29.11
CA ALA A 140 -17.43 -18.24 28.10
C ALA A 140 -18.52 -19.33 28.22
N VAL A 141 -18.19 -20.46 28.88
CA VAL A 141 -19.04 -21.64 29.09
C VAL A 141 -19.26 -21.87 30.59
N GLY A 142 -20.49 -22.20 31.03
CA GLY A 142 -20.91 -22.29 32.44
C GLY A 142 -22.29 -21.66 32.69
N LEU A 143 -22.49 -21.02 33.85
CA LEU A 143 -23.62 -20.08 34.02
C LEU A 143 -23.33 -18.84 33.17
N THR A 144 -24.15 -18.61 32.16
CA THR A 144 -23.99 -17.45 31.26
C THR A 144 -24.87 -16.28 31.64
N ASN A 145 -26.00 -16.57 32.28
CA ASN A 145 -26.98 -15.59 32.69
C ASN A 145 -27.80 -16.10 33.88
N PHE A 146 -28.53 -15.22 34.54
CA PHE A 146 -29.50 -15.60 35.56
C PHE A 146 -30.59 -14.54 35.72
N ALA A 147 -31.72 -14.97 36.24
CA ALA A 147 -32.88 -14.14 36.52
C ALA A 147 -33.64 -14.73 37.71
N TRP A 148 -34.60 -14.00 38.27
CA TRP A 148 -35.43 -14.51 39.35
C TRP A 148 -36.90 -14.10 39.22
N ILE A 149 -37.77 -14.86 39.87
CA ILE A 149 -39.20 -14.54 40.05
C ILE A 149 -39.47 -14.43 41.54
N ASN A 150 -40.08 -13.34 42.00
CA ASN A 150 -40.64 -13.30 43.36
C ASN A 150 -41.93 -14.13 43.36
N THR A 151 -41.92 -15.26 44.08
CA THR A 151 -43.06 -16.17 44.13
C THR A 151 -44.02 -15.87 45.27
N SER A 152 -43.52 -15.34 46.38
CA SER A 152 -44.33 -14.86 47.50
C SER A 152 -43.44 -14.13 48.53
N GLY A 153 -43.87 -12.96 48.98
CA GLY A 153 -43.22 -12.24 50.08
C GLY A 153 -41.73 -11.98 49.83
N ASP A 154 -40.87 -12.67 50.59
CA ASP A 154 -39.41 -12.61 50.52
C ASP A 154 -38.80 -13.89 49.90
N THR A 155 -39.60 -14.67 49.17
CA THR A 155 -39.20 -15.91 48.49
C THR A 155 -39.08 -15.71 46.99
N TYR A 156 -37.99 -16.22 46.42
CA TYR A 156 -37.62 -16.03 45.02
C TYR A 156 -37.18 -17.34 44.38
N ASP A 157 -37.72 -17.64 43.21
CA ASP A 157 -37.22 -18.70 42.33
C ASP A 157 -36.07 -18.15 41.50
N ILE A 158 -34.92 -18.84 41.51
CA ILE A 158 -33.71 -18.44 40.80
C ILE A 158 -33.56 -19.31 39.55
N TYR A 159 -33.50 -18.64 38.41
CA TYR A 159 -33.31 -19.26 37.10
C TYR A 159 -31.94 -18.91 36.56
N VAL A 160 -31.27 -19.89 35.95
CA VAL A 160 -29.93 -19.73 35.39
C VAL A 160 -29.91 -20.24 33.96
N GLU A 161 -29.13 -19.57 33.12
CA GLU A 161 -28.87 -20.01 31.76
C GLU A 161 -27.59 -20.85 31.74
N ILE A 162 -27.70 -22.07 31.21
CA ILE A 162 -26.62 -23.06 31.17
C ILE A 162 -26.44 -23.53 29.74
N GLY A 163 -25.19 -23.61 29.30
CA GLY A 163 -24.82 -24.16 27.99
C GLY A 163 -24.90 -25.69 27.92
N ASN A 164 -24.69 -26.25 26.73
CA ASN A 164 -24.66 -27.71 26.54
C ASN A 164 -23.55 -28.38 27.38
N TYR A 165 -23.76 -29.64 27.73
CA TYR A 165 -22.76 -30.52 28.35
C TYR A 165 -22.29 -30.11 29.76
N ALA A 166 -23.15 -29.43 30.54
CA ALA A 166 -22.93 -29.20 31.96
C ALA A 166 -23.32 -30.43 32.79
N THR A 167 -22.49 -31.47 32.74
CA THR A 167 -22.67 -32.76 33.42
C THR A 167 -21.79 -32.86 34.66
N SER A 168 -22.32 -33.47 35.73
CA SER A 168 -21.62 -33.71 37.00
C SER A 168 -20.92 -32.46 37.58
N VAL A 169 -21.60 -31.33 37.53
CA VAL A 169 -21.11 -30.04 38.03
C VAL A 169 -21.36 -29.92 39.54
N ASN A 170 -20.44 -29.26 40.23
CA ASN A 170 -20.50 -29.06 41.67
C ASN A 170 -21.19 -27.73 42.01
N ILE A 171 -22.38 -27.90 42.60
CA ILE A 171 -23.21 -27.07 43.47
C ILE A 171 -22.63 -26.57 44.79
N HIS A 172 -21.99 -25.41 44.94
CA HIS A 172 -21.65 -24.90 46.28
C HIS A 172 -22.54 -23.73 46.69
N TRP A 173 -23.01 -23.65 47.94
CA TRP A 173 -23.79 -22.50 48.40
C TRP A 173 -23.68 -22.18 49.90
N ASP A 174 -23.94 -20.92 50.23
CA ASP A 174 -24.04 -20.41 51.59
C ASP A 174 -25.01 -19.22 51.68
N CYS A 175 -25.46 -18.88 52.88
CA CYS A 175 -26.35 -17.76 53.13
C CYS A 175 -26.25 -17.19 54.56
N THR A 176 -26.76 -15.96 54.73
CA THR A 176 -26.89 -15.34 56.05
C THR A 176 -27.86 -16.14 56.94
N ALA A 177 -27.72 -16.01 58.27
CA ALA A 177 -28.49 -16.84 59.22
C ALA A 177 -30.01 -16.67 59.14
N ASN A 178 -30.49 -15.58 58.56
CA ASN A 178 -31.90 -15.28 58.33
C ASN A 178 -32.40 -15.64 56.93
N ALA A 179 -31.57 -16.20 56.06
CA ALA A 179 -31.93 -16.61 54.70
C ALA A 179 -31.88 -18.13 54.56
N THR A 180 -32.57 -18.67 53.55
CA THR A 180 -32.55 -20.10 53.22
C THR A 180 -32.38 -20.31 51.73
N VAL A 181 -31.71 -21.40 51.35
CA VAL A 181 -31.48 -21.80 49.95
C VAL A 181 -31.85 -23.27 49.78
N SER A 182 -32.71 -23.56 48.80
CA SER A 182 -33.06 -24.92 48.38
C SER A 182 -32.63 -25.13 46.93
N ILE A 183 -31.54 -25.88 46.72
CA ILE A 183 -31.05 -26.24 45.38
C ILE A 183 -31.89 -27.40 44.82
N TYR A 184 -32.33 -27.30 43.56
CA TYR A 184 -32.98 -28.38 42.84
C TYR A 184 -31.92 -29.26 42.16
N THR A 185 -31.78 -30.50 42.59
CA THR A 185 -30.82 -31.47 41.99
C THR A 185 -31.28 -32.02 40.63
N SER A 186 -32.56 -31.82 40.30
CA SER A 186 -33.17 -32.09 38.99
C SER A 186 -33.93 -30.85 38.52
N PRO A 187 -33.24 -29.78 38.11
CA PRO A 187 -33.84 -28.48 37.80
C PRO A 187 -34.66 -28.57 36.51
N THR A 188 -35.80 -27.90 36.49
CA THR A 188 -36.69 -27.89 35.31
C THR A 188 -36.05 -27.10 34.17
N TYR A 189 -35.96 -27.72 32.99
CA TYR A 189 -35.41 -27.14 31.76
C TYR A 189 -36.46 -26.36 30.95
N SER A 190 -36.04 -25.28 30.30
CA SER A 190 -36.76 -24.56 29.25
C SER A 190 -35.78 -24.03 28.22
N ALA A 191 -36.08 -24.21 26.92
CA ALA A 191 -35.28 -23.61 25.85
C ALA A 191 -35.37 -22.08 25.82
N SER A 192 -36.48 -21.51 26.31
CA SER A 192 -36.70 -20.07 26.37
C SER A 192 -36.60 -19.56 27.80
N LYS A 193 -36.15 -18.31 27.93
CA LYS A 193 -36.17 -17.59 29.21
C LYS A 193 -37.60 -17.54 29.77
N PRO A 194 -37.82 -17.84 31.06
CA PRO A 194 -39.15 -17.74 31.66
C PRO A 194 -39.70 -16.31 31.58
N SER A 195 -41.02 -16.19 31.41
CA SER A 195 -41.69 -14.89 31.39
C SER A 195 -41.80 -14.28 32.80
N SER A 196 -41.94 -12.96 32.89
CA SER A 196 -42.10 -12.21 34.16
C SER A 196 -40.95 -12.35 35.16
N VAL A 197 -39.74 -12.62 34.67
CA VAL A 197 -38.52 -12.64 35.50
C VAL A 197 -37.92 -11.24 35.65
N THR A 198 -37.20 -11.01 36.73
CA THR A 198 -36.28 -9.87 36.89
C THR A 198 -34.86 -10.31 36.57
N ASP A 199 -34.17 -9.55 35.72
CA ASP A 199 -32.80 -9.85 35.33
C ASP A 199 -31.78 -9.44 36.38
N GLY A 200 -30.77 -10.30 36.52
CA GLY A 200 -29.58 -9.99 37.27
C GLY A 200 -28.52 -9.28 36.46
N VAL A 201 -27.49 -8.79 37.16
CA VAL A 201 -26.31 -8.19 36.53
C VAL A 201 -25.26 -9.27 36.31
N VAL A 202 -24.72 -9.37 35.10
CA VAL A 202 -23.61 -10.27 34.79
C VAL A 202 -22.31 -9.47 34.68
N TYR A 203 -21.37 -9.72 35.58
CA TYR A 203 -20.00 -9.21 35.49
C TYR A 203 -19.14 -10.22 34.73
N THR A 204 -18.66 -9.82 33.56
CA THR A 204 -17.68 -10.60 32.81
C THR A 204 -16.28 -10.30 33.32
N MET A 205 -15.55 -11.32 33.79
CA MET A 205 -14.14 -11.21 34.08
C MET A 205 -13.34 -11.45 32.81
N TYR A 206 -12.59 -10.42 32.38
CA TYR A 206 -11.75 -10.54 31.20
C TYR A 206 -10.47 -11.34 31.48
N SER A 207 -10.11 -12.18 30.52
CA SER A 207 -8.90 -13.00 30.53
C SER A 207 -8.34 -13.12 29.11
N THR A 208 -7.21 -13.81 28.94
CA THR A 208 -6.65 -14.10 27.62
C THR A 208 -7.61 -14.89 26.72
N HIS A 209 -8.55 -15.66 27.31
CA HIS A 209 -9.57 -16.41 26.58
C HIS A 209 -10.93 -15.70 26.49
N GLN A 210 -11.25 -14.80 27.43
CA GLN A 210 -12.45 -13.98 27.40
C GLN A 210 -12.03 -12.52 27.31
N LYS A 211 -11.70 -12.06 26.10
CA LYS A 211 -11.21 -10.69 25.86
C LYS A 211 -12.38 -9.69 25.85
N PRO A 212 -12.16 -8.43 26.26
CA PRO A 212 -13.16 -7.39 26.11
C PRO A 212 -13.40 -7.05 24.65
N THR A 213 -14.64 -6.74 24.32
CA THR A 213 -15.00 -6.11 23.04
C THR A 213 -14.65 -4.61 23.10
N PRO A 214 -14.51 -3.90 21.96
CA PRO A 214 -14.34 -2.45 21.96
C PRO A 214 -15.46 -1.73 22.74
N LEU A 215 -16.70 -2.20 22.62
CA LEU A 215 -17.84 -1.66 23.35
C LEU A 215 -17.66 -1.80 24.88
N ASP A 216 -17.14 -2.93 25.34
CA ASP A 216 -16.93 -3.22 26.76
C ASP A 216 -15.98 -2.24 27.46
N ILE A 217 -15.06 -1.63 26.71
CA ILE A 217 -14.07 -0.70 27.23
C ILE A 217 -14.35 0.76 26.81
N GLY A 218 -15.53 1.03 26.25
CA GLY A 218 -15.88 2.36 25.74
C GLY A 218 -15.00 2.81 24.56
N ALA A 219 -14.45 1.85 23.80
CA ALA A 219 -13.64 2.10 22.62
C ALA A 219 -14.46 1.92 21.33
N LEU A 220 -14.08 2.63 20.28
CA LEU A 220 -14.64 2.45 18.95
C LEU A 220 -14.09 1.17 18.30
N PRO A 221 -14.93 0.37 17.64
CA PRO A 221 -14.46 -0.73 16.78
C PRO A 221 -13.57 -0.21 15.65
N THR A 222 -12.62 -1.02 15.18
CA THR A 222 -11.79 -0.71 14.00
C THR A 222 -12.59 -0.62 12.70
N THR A 223 -13.86 -1.04 12.73
CA THR A 223 -14.83 -0.93 11.62
C THR A 223 -15.66 0.35 11.66
N GLY A 224 -15.38 1.26 12.61
CA GLY A 224 -16.11 2.53 12.80
C GLY A 224 -17.20 2.46 13.87
N GLY A 225 -17.64 3.64 14.34
CA GLY A 225 -18.70 3.81 15.34
C GLY A 225 -19.07 5.28 15.59
N THR A 226 -20.05 5.53 16.47
CA THR A 226 -20.54 6.88 16.81
C THR A 226 -19.97 7.35 18.14
N VAL A 227 -19.38 8.55 18.20
CA VAL A 227 -18.94 9.19 19.47
C VAL A 227 -20.03 10.15 19.94
N SER A 228 -20.64 9.87 21.09
CA SER A 228 -21.58 10.79 21.76
C SER A 228 -20.81 11.59 22.83
N GLY A 229 -20.32 12.77 22.46
CA GLY A 229 -19.56 13.66 23.35
C GLY A 229 -18.64 14.64 22.58
N PRO A 230 -18.08 15.66 23.25
CA PRO A 230 -17.13 16.58 22.63
C PRO A 230 -15.84 15.83 22.25
N LEU A 231 -15.55 15.78 20.95
CA LEU A 231 -14.33 15.20 20.40
C LEU A 231 -13.30 16.31 20.16
N SER A 232 -12.16 16.26 20.85
CA SER A 232 -11.03 17.19 20.64
C SER A 232 -9.98 16.54 19.73
N VAL A 233 -9.72 17.13 18.57
CA VAL A 233 -8.79 16.59 17.55
C VAL A 233 -7.69 17.61 17.26
N THR A 234 -6.45 17.29 17.60
CA THR A 234 -5.28 18.18 17.45
C THR A 234 -4.64 18.15 16.06
N GLY A 235 -4.98 17.15 15.23
CA GLY A 235 -4.39 16.93 13.90
C GLY A 235 -5.27 17.27 12.70
N GLY A 236 -6.40 17.96 12.92
CA GLY A 236 -7.44 18.15 11.91
C GLY A 236 -8.30 16.90 11.69
N ILE A 237 -9.55 17.09 11.29
CA ILE A 237 -10.46 16.01 10.89
C ILE A 237 -10.50 16.02 9.36
N THR A 238 -9.94 14.99 8.70
CA THR A 238 -10.04 14.82 7.25
C THR A 238 -11.31 14.06 6.88
N GLY A 239 -12.27 14.75 6.27
CA GLY A 239 -13.57 14.22 5.84
C GLY A 239 -14.67 15.29 5.85
N THR A 240 -15.84 15.00 5.27
CA THR A 240 -17.02 15.90 5.30
C THR A 240 -17.72 15.87 6.68
N LEU A 241 -17.81 17.01 7.39
CA LEU A 241 -18.64 17.16 8.58
C LEU A 241 -20.05 17.62 8.20
N ASN A 242 -21.09 16.85 8.53
CA ASN A 242 -22.50 17.28 8.48
C ASN A 242 -23.00 17.54 9.93
N GLY A 243 -23.27 18.79 10.31
CA GLY A 243 -23.88 19.13 11.62
C GLY A 243 -23.74 20.60 12.10
N ASN A 244 -24.44 20.95 13.19
CA ASN A 244 -24.80 22.32 13.66
C ASN A 244 -23.84 23.02 14.65
N ALA A 245 -22.59 22.58 14.83
CA ALA A 245 -21.82 22.97 16.02
C ALA A 245 -21.00 24.29 15.94
N SER A 246 -20.82 24.91 14.77
CA SER A 246 -19.91 26.07 14.66
C SER A 246 -20.57 27.45 14.59
N THR A 247 -21.91 27.58 14.64
CA THR A 247 -22.59 28.87 14.39
C THR A 247 -23.77 29.23 15.32
N ALA A 248 -24.04 28.48 16.39
CA ALA A 248 -25.27 28.70 17.17
C ALA A 248 -25.17 29.88 18.18
N THR A 249 -25.71 31.04 17.80
CA THR A 249 -25.91 32.24 18.65
C THR A 249 -27.29 32.32 19.32
N LYS A 250 -28.15 31.32 19.11
CA LYS A 250 -29.54 31.28 19.61
C LYS A 250 -30.01 29.84 19.84
N LEU A 251 -30.78 29.59 20.90
CA LEU A 251 -31.49 28.32 21.12
C LEU A 251 -32.57 28.14 20.05
N GLN A 252 -32.61 26.97 19.38
CA GLN A 252 -33.60 26.65 18.32
C GLN A 252 -35.05 26.77 18.78
N THR A 253 -35.30 26.64 20.09
CA THR A 253 -36.60 26.93 20.69
C THR A 253 -36.39 27.62 22.04
N ALA A 254 -36.91 28.84 22.18
CA ALA A 254 -36.85 29.60 23.43
C ALA A 254 -37.55 28.84 24.57
N ARG A 255 -37.06 28.98 25.80
CA ARG A 255 -37.63 28.36 27.00
C ARG A 255 -38.20 29.44 27.92
N SER A 256 -39.40 29.23 28.46
CA SER A 256 -39.99 30.15 29.44
C SER A 256 -39.38 29.95 30.82
N ILE A 257 -38.80 31.00 31.40
CA ILE A 257 -38.33 31.06 32.78
C ILE A 257 -39.13 32.17 33.48
N GLY A 258 -39.86 31.83 34.55
CA GLY A 258 -40.75 32.77 35.23
C GLY A 258 -41.86 33.37 34.34
N GLY A 259 -42.25 32.67 33.27
CA GLY A 259 -43.21 33.15 32.27
C GLY A 259 -42.60 33.98 31.13
N VAL A 260 -41.28 34.20 31.11
CA VAL A 260 -40.57 35.01 30.11
C VAL A 260 -39.68 34.11 29.24
N GLY A 261 -39.76 34.21 27.91
CA GLY A 261 -39.00 33.39 26.97
C GLY A 261 -37.52 33.79 26.88
N PHE A 262 -36.62 32.80 26.94
CA PHE A 262 -35.17 32.98 26.83
C PHE A 262 -34.57 32.03 25.80
N ASP A 263 -33.77 32.59 24.89
CA ASP A 263 -33.09 31.85 23.82
C ASP A 263 -31.57 32.13 23.75
N GLY A 264 -31.02 32.79 24.76
CA GLY A 264 -29.59 33.04 24.90
C GLY A 264 -29.05 34.22 24.08
N SER A 265 -29.89 34.93 23.33
CA SER A 265 -29.45 36.09 22.53
C SER A 265 -29.23 37.38 23.34
N ALA A 266 -29.72 37.48 24.59
CA ALA A 266 -29.50 38.58 25.55
C ALA A 266 -29.75 38.13 27.01
N ASN A 267 -29.41 38.95 28.02
CA ASN A 267 -29.68 38.69 29.46
C ASN A 267 -31.19 38.66 29.80
N ILE A 268 -31.61 37.85 30.78
CA ILE A 268 -33.03 37.67 31.17
C ILE A 268 -33.46 38.52 32.39
N ASN A 269 -34.67 39.08 32.35
CA ASN A 269 -35.31 39.82 33.45
C ASN A 269 -36.56 39.07 33.96
N LEU A 270 -36.71 38.92 35.29
CA LEU A 270 -37.76 38.11 35.93
C LEU A 270 -38.61 38.97 36.91
N PRO A 271 -39.94 39.07 36.71
CA PRO A 271 -40.82 39.85 37.58
C PRO A 271 -40.85 39.31 39.02
N GLY A 272 -40.59 40.18 40.01
CA GLY A 272 -40.56 39.85 41.44
C GLY A 272 -39.19 39.40 41.97
N VAL A 273 -38.16 39.33 41.10
CA VAL A 273 -36.79 38.96 41.49
C VAL A 273 -35.82 40.13 41.27
N ASN A 274 -35.66 40.60 40.02
CA ASN A 274 -34.74 41.70 39.68
C ASN A 274 -35.45 42.92 39.06
N THR A 275 -36.77 42.88 38.98
CA THR A 275 -37.63 44.05 38.70
C THR A 275 -38.94 43.89 39.47
N THR A 276 -39.48 44.99 40.02
CA THR A 276 -40.66 44.98 40.89
C THR A 276 -41.86 44.31 40.22
N GLY A 277 -42.44 43.29 40.86
CA GLY A 277 -43.55 42.49 40.30
C GLY A 277 -44.69 42.24 41.31
N ASN A 278 -45.91 42.09 40.78
CA ASN A 278 -47.18 41.85 41.50
C ASN A 278 -47.33 40.41 42.01
N GLN A 279 -46.47 39.98 42.95
CA GLN A 279 -46.61 38.67 43.60
C GLN A 279 -47.33 38.82 44.94
N ASN A 280 -48.39 38.04 45.14
CA ASN A 280 -49.19 38.06 46.37
C ASN A 280 -48.54 37.20 47.48
N THR A 281 -48.01 37.83 48.51
CA THR A 281 -47.39 37.19 49.69
C THR A 281 -48.34 37.12 50.89
N THR A 282 -49.61 36.74 50.71
CA THR A 282 -50.63 36.66 51.79
C THR A 282 -50.46 35.50 52.78
N GLY A 283 -49.23 35.10 53.12
CA GLY A 283 -48.92 34.13 54.16
C GLY A 283 -48.11 34.81 55.28
N ASN A 284 -48.68 34.81 56.49
CA ASN A 284 -48.32 35.48 57.74
C ASN A 284 -46.90 35.20 58.32
N ALA A 285 -45.84 35.21 57.50
CA ALA A 285 -44.50 34.80 57.91
C ALA A 285 -43.60 35.95 58.40
N ALA A 286 -43.87 37.20 58.02
CA ALA A 286 -42.94 38.29 58.31
C ALA A 286 -43.09 38.93 59.71
N THR A 287 -44.20 38.70 60.45
CA THR A 287 -44.47 39.43 61.72
C THR A 287 -45.17 38.63 62.83
N ALA A 288 -45.31 37.31 62.74
CA ALA A 288 -46.05 36.54 63.76
C ALA A 288 -45.23 36.28 65.04
N THR A 289 -45.56 36.95 66.14
CA THR A 289 -44.95 36.80 67.48
C THR A 289 -45.76 35.94 68.46
N LYS A 290 -46.96 35.47 68.10
CA LYS A 290 -47.85 34.62 68.94
C LYS A 290 -48.74 33.70 68.09
N LEU A 291 -49.04 32.49 68.56
CA LEU A 291 -50.05 31.61 67.97
C LEU A 291 -51.48 32.16 68.18
N GLN A 292 -52.27 32.22 67.10
CA GLN A 292 -53.67 32.69 67.13
C GLN A 292 -54.60 31.84 68.02
N THR A 293 -54.22 30.59 68.32
CA THR A 293 -54.87 29.75 69.34
C THR A 293 -53.81 28.98 70.11
N ALA A 294 -53.70 29.23 71.41
CA ALA A 294 -52.75 28.53 72.29
C ALA A 294 -53.05 27.03 72.34
N ARG A 295 -52.00 26.21 72.40
CA ARG A 295 -52.10 24.74 72.48
C ARG A 295 -51.56 24.28 73.84
N THR A 296 -52.18 23.26 74.43
CA THR A 296 -51.72 22.66 75.69
C THR A 296 -50.63 21.63 75.42
N ILE A 297 -49.48 21.77 76.09
CA ILE A 297 -48.37 20.80 76.07
C ILE A 297 -48.07 20.41 77.52
N GLY A 298 -48.20 19.12 77.86
CA GLY A 298 -47.98 18.64 79.24
C GLY A 298 -48.90 19.25 80.30
N GLY A 299 -50.10 19.70 79.90
CA GLY A 299 -51.07 20.37 80.79
C GLY A 299 -50.88 21.88 80.95
N VAL A 300 -49.86 22.49 80.32
CA VAL A 300 -49.59 23.93 80.37
C VAL A 300 -49.90 24.58 79.01
N SER A 301 -50.54 25.75 79.01
CA SER A 301 -50.91 26.50 77.80
C SER A 301 -49.69 27.18 77.18
N PHE A 302 -49.50 27.02 75.86
CA PHE A 302 -48.36 27.59 75.12
C PHE A 302 -48.80 28.25 73.81
N ASP A 303 -48.32 29.48 73.58
CA ASP A 303 -48.65 30.30 72.43
C ASP A 303 -47.42 30.88 71.71
N GLY A 304 -46.21 30.42 72.07
CA GLY A 304 -44.96 30.81 71.42
C GLY A 304 -44.36 32.16 71.84
N THR A 305 -44.99 32.91 72.75
CA THR A 305 -44.49 34.23 73.18
C THR A 305 -43.37 34.17 74.23
N ALA A 306 -43.20 33.04 74.93
CA ALA A 306 -42.14 32.78 75.90
C ALA A 306 -41.81 31.29 75.99
N ASN A 307 -40.66 30.92 76.56
CA ASN A 307 -40.28 29.52 76.80
C ASN A 307 -41.27 28.81 77.75
N ILE A 308 -41.54 27.52 77.52
CA ILE A 308 -42.49 26.73 78.31
C ILE A 308 -41.84 26.09 79.55
N ASN A 309 -42.47 26.23 80.72
CA ASN A 309 -42.08 25.53 81.95
C ASN A 309 -42.99 24.32 82.19
N LEU A 310 -42.41 23.12 82.19
CA LEU A 310 -43.08 21.84 82.37
C LEU A 310 -42.74 21.26 83.76
N PRO A 311 -43.75 20.94 84.62
CA PRO A 311 -43.51 20.35 85.93
C PRO A 311 -42.73 19.03 85.82
N GLY A 312 -41.60 18.94 86.53
CA GLY A 312 -40.72 17.76 86.52
C GLY A 312 -39.63 17.74 85.43
N VAL A 313 -39.53 18.80 84.61
CA VAL A 313 -38.46 18.97 83.61
C VAL A 313 -37.58 20.19 83.93
N ASN A 314 -38.17 21.37 84.11
CA ASN A 314 -37.44 22.63 84.36
C ASN A 314 -38.02 23.50 85.51
N THR A 315 -39.00 22.98 86.25
CA THR A 315 -39.43 23.52 87.55
C THR A 315 -39.89 22.36 88.44
N THR A 316 -39.63 22.45 89.76
CA THR A 316 -39.85 21.37 90.73
C THR A 316 -41.31 20.91 90.75
N GLY A 317 -41.55 19.63 90.49
CA GLY A 317 -42.88 19.01 90.46
C GLY A 317 -42.90 17.63 91.11
N ASN A 318 -44.09 17.15 91.50
CA ASN A 318 -44.35 15.90 92.22
C ASN A 318 -44.24 14.62 91.34
N GLN A 319 -43.20 14.51 90.53
CA GLN A 319 -42.93 13.30 89.75
C GLN A 319 -41.90 12.44 90.48
N ASN A 320 -42.22 11.17 90.66
CA ASN A 320 -41.34 10.22 91.35
C ASN A 320 -40.19 9.77 90.43
N THR A 321 -38.98 10.29 90.65
CA THR A 321 -37.73 9.90 89.96
C THR A 321 -36.77 9.13 90.87
N THR A 322 -37.26 8.28 91.77
CA THR A 322 -36.43 7.56 92.78
C THR A 322 -35.54 6.43 92.23
N GLY A 323 -34.94 6.63 91.06
CA GLY A 323 -33.85 5.80 90.52
C GLY A 323 -32.58 6.62 90.34
N ASN A 324 -31.44 6.04 90.72
CA ASN A 324 -30.08 6.62 90.77
C ASN A 324 -29.49 6.97 89.38
N ALA A 325 -30.31 7.36 88.40
CA ALA A 325 -29.91 7.60 87.02
C ALA A 325 -29.20 8.95 86.80
N ALA A 326 -29.54 9.98 87.60
CA ALA A 326 -29.00 11.33 87.43
C ALA A 326 -27.61 11.54 88.08
N THR A 327 -27.18 10.66 89.00
CA THR A 327 -25.97 10.86 89.83
C THR A 327 -24.97 9.69 89.78
N ALA A 328 -25.25 8.60 89.05
CA ALA A 328 -24.34 7.46 88.96
C ALA A 328 -23.14 7.77 88.04
N THR A 329 -22.01 8.15 88.63
CA THR A 329 -20.73 8.38 87.91
C THR A 329 -19.79 7.18 87.94
N LYS A 330 -20.07 6.15 88.76
CA LYS A 330 -19.29 4.90 88.85
C LYS A 330 -20.14 3.66 89.12
N LEU A 331 -19.72 2.52 88.58
CA LEU A 331 -20.18 1.18 88.95
C LEU A 331 -19.63 0.80 90.33
N GLN A 332 -20.48 0.33 91.26
CA GLN A 332 -20.10 -0.06 92.62
C GLN A 332 -19.06 -1.20 92.66
N THR A 333 -18.96 -1.99 91.59
CA THR A 333 -17.86 -2.95 91.38
C THR A 333 -17.42 -2.86 89.93
N ALA A 334 -16.16 -2.48 89.72
CA ALA A 334 -15.58 -2.41 88.38
C ALA A 334 -15.68 -3.78 87.68
N ARG A 335 -15.96 -3.78 86.38
CA ARG A 335 -16.00 -4.97 85.52
C ARG A 335 -14.82 -4.93 84.58
N THR A 336 -14.26 -6.09 84.24
CA THR A 336 -13.25 -6.15 83.18
C THR A 336 -13.93 -6.27 81.82
N ILE A 337 -13.52 -5.44 80.86
CA ILE A 337 -13.85 -5.61 79.43
C ILE A 337 -12.54 -5.98 78.76
N ASN A 338 -12.44 -7.22 78.28
CA ASN A 338 -11.24 -7.74 77.62
C ASN A 338 -9.94 -7.55 78.44
N GLY A 339 -10.02 -7.82 79.74
CA GLY A 339 -8.91 -7.72 80.68
C GLY A 339 -8.64 -6.32 81.24
N VAL A 340 -9.32 -5.27 80.76
CA VAL A 340 -9.17 -3.89 81.24
C VAL A 340 -10.32 -3.53 82.19
N SER A 341 -10.00 -3.04 83.39
CA SER A 341 -11.00 -2.63 84.40
C SER A 341 -11.77 -1.38 83.96
N PHE A 342 -13.10 -1.43 84.08
CA PHE A 342 -14.01 -0.33 83.76
C PHE A 342 -15.05 -0.15 84.87
N ASP A 343 -15.10 1.05 85.43
CA ASP A 343 -16.04 1.46 86.46
C ASP A 343 -16.97 2.60 85.98
N GLY A 344 -16.90 3.02 84.72
CA GLY A 344 -17.72 4.13 84.20
C GLY A 344 -17.24 5.54 84.56
N SER A 345 -16.16 5.68 85.33
CA SER A 345 -15.64 7.00 85.74
C SER A 345 -14.87 7.76 84.66
N ALA A 346 -14.43 7.04 83.63
CA ALA A 346 -13.75 7.57 82.44
C ALA A 346 -14.04 6.65 81.25
N ASN A 347 -13.76 7.14 80.04
CA ASN A 347 -13.82 6.32 78.82
C ASN A 347 -12.86 5.14 78.92
N ILE A 348 -13.29 3.95 78.50
CA ILE A 348 -12.41 2.77 78.40
C ILE A 348 -11.53 2.86 77.15
N SER A 349 -10.22 2.64 77.32
CA SER A 349 -9.27 2.52 76.20
C SER A 349 -8.84 1.07 76.05
N LEU A 350 -9.18 0.45 74.92
CA LEU A 350 -8.78 -0.91 74.57
C LEU A 350 -7.73 -0.85 73.46
N SER A 351 -6.59 -1.51 73.63
CA SER A 351 -5.59 -1.68 72.57
C SER A 351 -6.01 -2.80 71.60
N PRO A 352 -5.44 -2.85 70.37
CA PRO A 352 -5.62 -3.98 69.47
C PRO A 352 -5.34 -5.34 70.14
N ALA A 353 -4.34 -5.40 71.02
CA ALA A 353 -4.02 -6.60 71.80
C ALA A 353 -5.13 -6.99 72.78
N ASN A 354 -5.81 -6.02 73.43
CA ASN A 354 -6.92 -6.32 74.34
C ASN A 354 -8.09 -6.99 73.61
N ILE A 355 -8.37 -6.62 72.37
CA ILE A 355 -9.51 -7.15 71.60
C ILE A 355 -9.14 -8.30 70.67
N GLY A 356 -7.90 -8.80 70.70
CA GLY A 356 -7.41 -9.83 69.78
C GLY A 356 -7.34 -9.37 68.32
N CYS A 357 -7.25 -8.06 68.09
CA CYS A 357 -7.12 -7.49 66.75
C CYS A 357 -5.72 -7.77 66.22
N PRO A 358 -5.60 -8.34 65.01
CA PRO A 358 -4.33 -8.69 64.41
C PRO A 358 -3.60 -7.45 63.86
N ALA A 359 -3.18 -6.53 64.73
CA ALA A 359 -2.52 -5.29 64.35
C ALA A 359 -1.37 -4.90 65.30
N SER A 360 -0.56 -3.90 64.92
CA SER A 360 0.53 -3.42 65.78
C SER A 360 -0.01 -2.86 67.10
N PRO A 361 0.59 -3.22 68.26
CA PRO A 361 0.15 -2.74 69.56
C PRO A 361 0.50 -1.26 69.82
N THR A 362 1.36 -0.65 69.00
CA THR A 362 1.86 0.73 69.20
C THR A 362 1.19 1.77 68.30
N GLY A 363 0.19 1.37 67.50
CA GLY A 363 -0.45 2.25 66.51
C GLY A 363 0.33 2.27 65.19
N TRP A 364 0.97 3.41 64.87
CA TRP A 364 1.78 3.55 63.65
C TRP A 364 3.10 2.78 63.79
N LEU A 365 3.36 1.83 62.88
CA LEU A 365 4.60 1.05 62.89
C LEU A 365 5.80 1.92 62.49
N THR A 366 6.74 2.10 63.41
CA THR A 366 8.03 2.75 63.13
C THR A 366 8.98 1.74 62.51
N THR A 367 9.47 2.02 61.30
CA THR A 367 10.28 1.06 60.52
C THR A 367 11.75 1.46 60.41
N GLY A 368 12.11 2.68 60.78
CA GLY A 368 13.50 3.14 60.82
C GLY A 368 13.58 4.66 60.91
N SER A 369 14.61 5.25 60.31
CA SER A 369 14.85 6.69 60.40
C SER A 369 15.17 7.32 59.05
N ASN A 370 14.46 8.41 58.70
CA ASN A 370 14.67 9.25 57.51
C ASN A 370 14.80 8.48 56.18
N GLY A 371 13.98 7.44 55.97
CA GLY A 371 14.03 6.63 54.76
C GLY A 371 15.29 5.77 54.61
N GLY A 372 16.05 5.57 55.68
CA GLY A 372 17.25 4.72 55.68
C GLY A 372 16.97 3.29 55.19
N ALA A 373 18.01 2.62 54.69
CA ALA A 373 17.89 1.26 54.18
C ALA A 373 17.60 0.26 55.31
N ILE A 374 16.58 -0.58 55.14
CA ILE A 374 16.32 -1.76 55.98
C ILE A 374 16.38 -3.00 55.09
N THR A 375 17.11 -4.03 55.53
CA THR A 375 17.16 -5.31 54.80
C THR A 375 15.88 -6.11 55.01
N THR A 376 15.62 -7.08 54.15
CA THR A 376 14.46 -7.96 54.30
C THR A 376 14.49 -8.71 55.63
N ALA A 377 15.67 -9.16 56.06
CA ALA A 377 15.86 -9.85 57.33
C ALA A 377 15.56 -8.93 58.53
N GLN A 378 16.05 -7.69 58.51
CA GLN A 378 15.78 -6.70 59.57
C GLN A 378 14.30 -6.35 59.66
N LEU A 379 13.61 -6.23 58.52
CA LEU A 379 12.16 -6.02 58.49
C LEU A 379 11.41 -7.20 59.13
N VAL A 380 11.80 -8.43 58.82
CA VAL A 380 11.18 -9.63 59.41
C VAL A 380 11.38 -9.63 60.93
N THR A 381 12.57 -9.33 61.43
CA THR A 381 12.80 -9.18 62.88
C THR A 381 11.92 -8.10 63.51
N LEU A 382 11.79 -6.94 62.85
CA LEU A 382 10.92 -5.86 63.32
C LEU A 382 9.45 -6.32 63.43
N LEU A 383 8.95 -7.00 62.40
CA LEU A 383 7.58 -7.53 62.36
C LEU A 383 7.37 -8.60 63.43
N GLN A 384 8.37 -9.46 63.65
CA GLN A 384 8.34 -10.49 64.70
C GLN A 384 8.27 -9.88 66.10
N ASN A 385 9.07 -8.86 66.37
CA ASN A 385 9.03 -8.14 67.66
C ASN A 385 7.70 -7.40 67.89
N ASN A 386 6.93 -7.12 66.84
CA ASN A 386 5.59 -6.54 66.91
C ASN A 386 4.46 -7.58 66.90
N GLY A 387 4.79 -8.87 67.01
CA GLY A 387 3.83 -9.96 67.11
C GLY A 387 3.18 -10.38 65.78
N ALA A 388 3.70 -9.92 64.63
CA ALA A 388 3.07 -10.15 63.33
C ALA A 388 2.98 -11.63 62.91
N PHE A 389 3.82 -12.49 63.49
CA PHE A 389 3.84 -13.93 63.20
C PHE A 389 3.11 -14.77 64.27
N ASN A 390 2.51 -14.14 65.28
CA ASN A 390 1.77 -14.84 66.34
C ASN A 390 0.30 -15.10 65.95
N THR A 391 -0.17 -14.52 64.84
CA THR A 391 -1.53 -14.63 64.33
C THR A 391 -1.50 -15.00 62.84
N LYS A 392 -2.50 -15.75 62.36
CA LYS A 392 -2.56 -16.21 60.95
C LYS A 392 -2.61 -15.06 59.93
N SER A 393 -3.09 -13.92 60.35
CA SER A 393 -3.09 -12.67 59.60
C SER A 393 -2.73 -11.55 60.54
N TRP A 394 -1.99 -10.55 60.07
CA TRP A 394 -1.60 -9.36 60.82
C TRP A 394 -1.49 -8.16 59.88
N ILE A 395 -1.93 -6.98 60.31
CA ILE A 395 -1.89 -5.75 59.51
C ILE A 395 -1.39 -4.57 60.35
N ALA A 396 -0.46 -3.79 59.79
CA ALA A 396 -0.09 -2.52 60.38
C ALA A 396 0.12 -1.45 59.32
N ARG A 397 -0.19 -0.21 59.72
CA ARG A 397 0.15 0.96 58.93
C ARG A 397 1.46 1.54 59.45
N CYS A 398 2.43 1.71 58.57
CA CYS A 398 3.71 2.34 58.88
C CYS A 398 3.54 3.85 59.05
N ALA A 399 4.37 4.44 59.92
CA ALA A 399 4.34 5.86 60.22
C ALA A 399 4.31 6.74 58.96
N TRP A 400 3.50 7.80 58.97
CA TRP A 400 3.47 8.77 57.87
C TRP A 400 4.76 9.60 57.80
N ALA A 401 5.37 9.89 58.96
CA ALA A 401 6.57 10.69 59.04
C ALA A 401 7.80 9.94 58.48
N TYR A 402 8.49 10.55 57.52
CA TYR A 402 9.74 10.02 56.97
C TYR A 402 10.82 9.82 58.04
N ALA A 403 10.86 10.68 59.06
CA ALA A 403 11.77 10.57 60.19
C ALA A 403 11.68 9.23 60.95
N ASN A 404 10.54 8.53 60.83
CA ASN A 404 10.25 7.27 61.53
C ASN A 404 10.09 6.08 60.58
N SER A 405 10.49 6.25 59.31
CA SER A 405 10.26 5.26 58.26
C SER A 405 11.56 4.84 57.59
N ALA A 406 11.67 3.57 57.23
CA ALA A 406 12.77 3.04 56.42
C ALA A 406 12.34 2.80 54.96
N THR A 407 13.28 2.32 54.15
CA THR A 407 13.08 1.92 52.76
C THR A 407 13.76 0.59 52.51
N ILE A 408 13.11 -0.33 51.80
CA ILE A 408 13.75 -1.58 51.37
C ILE A 408 14.42 -1.30 50.01
N PRO A 409 15.75 -1.40 49.88
CA PRO A 409 16.46 -1.01 48.66
C PRO A 409 16.24 -2.03 47.53
N ASN A 410 16.41 -1.60 46.26
CA ASN A 410 16.27 -2.49 45.10
C ASN A 410 17.28 -3.65 45.10
N SER A 411 18.44 -3.47 45.75
CA SER A 411 19.44 -4.53 45.93
C SER A 411 18.92 -5.71 46.76
N GLU A 412 17.92 -5.50 47.61
CA GLU A 412 17.26 -6.53 48.41
C GLU A 412 16.05 -7.15 47.68
N THR A 413 15.33 -6.34 46.90
CA THR A 413 14.03 -6.75 46.34
C THR A 413 14.11 -7.27 44.91
N GLY A 414 15.05 -6.75 44.10
CA GLY A 414 15.07 -6.97 42.65
C GLY A 414 13.83 -6.46 41.90
N CYS A 415 12.90 -5.81 42.59
CA CYS A 415 11.58 -5.42 42.09
C CYS A 415 11.33 -3.90 42.22
N GLY A 416 12.35 -3.14 42.60
CA GLY A 416 12.33 -1.70 42.86
C GLY A 416 12.43 -1.33 44.34
N VAL A 417 12.66 -0.05 44.61
CA VAL A 417 12.79 0.50 45.96
C VAL A 417 11.41 0.61 46.62
N ILE A 418 11.25 0.02 47.82
CA ILE A 418 9.97 -0.01 48.56
C ILE A 418 10.00 1.02 49.70
N PRO A 419 9.31 2.17 49.57
CA PRO A 419 9.18 3.13 50.67
C PRO A 419 8.18 2.63 51.72
N LEU A 420 8.60 2.61 52.99
CA LEU A 420 7.71 2.19 54.09
C LEU A 420 6.93 3.36 54.70
N ALA A 421 7.28 4.62 54.41
CA ALA A 421 6.53 5.77 54.92
C ALA A 421 5.06 5.74 54.45
N GLY A 422 4.14 5.68 55.40
CA GLY A 422 2.70 5.59 55.16
C GLY A 422 2.22 4.29 54.49
N ALA A 423 3.10 3.29 54.31
CA ALA A 423 2.77 2.02 53.70
C ALA A 423 1.90 1.16 54.64
N VAL A 424 1.10 0.27 54.07
CA VAL A 424 0.40 -0.79 54.81
C VAL A 424 1.18 -2.08 54.65
N ILE A 425 1.50 -2.76 55.76
CA ILE A 425 2.13 -4.07 55.78
C ILE A 425 1.09 -5.08 56.28
N GLU A 426 0.88 -6.13 55.49
CA GLU A 426 0.08 -7.29 55.86
C GLU A 426 1.00 -8.51 55.94
N VAL A 427 0.84 -9.33 56.97
CA VAL A 427 1.58 -10.57 57.16
C VAL A 427 0.58 -11.71 57.27
N PHE A 428 0.76 -12.74 56.45
CA PHE A 428 -0.04 -13.96 56.44
C PHE A 428 0.84 -15.15 56.77
N ASN A 429 0.45 -15.96 57.76
CA ASN A 429 1.16 -17.19 58.13
C ASN A 429 0.18 -18.26 58.67
N ASN A 430 0.69 -19.44 59.06
CA ASN A 430 -0.15 -20.52 59.61
C ASN A 430 -0.38 -20.42 61.14
N GLY A 431 0.05 -19.33 61.80
CA GLY A 431 -0.18 -19.09 63.22
C GLY A 431 0.64 -19.94 64.20
N SER A 432 1.67 -20.67 63.73
CA SER A 432 2.51 -21.52 64.59
C SER A 432 3.99 -21.59 64.22
N SER A 433 4.43 -20.93 63.14
CA SER A 433 5.85 -20.91 62.76
C SER A 433 6.26 -19.62 62.04
N SER A 434 7.49 -19.18 62.30
CA SER A 434 8.17 -18.11 61.57
C SER A 434 8.78 -18.59 60.24
N ASN A 435 8.48 -19.81 59.80
CA ASN A 435 9.17 -20.44 58.67
C ASN A 435 8.39 -20.35 57.35
N ASN A 436 7.07 -20.14 57.42
CA ASN A 436 6.21 -20.05 56.24
C ASN A 436 5.30 -18.82 56.36
N TYR A 437 5.58 -17.77 55.60
CA TYR A 437 4.84 -16.53 55.65
C TYR A 437 4.86 -15.77 54.32
N THR A 438 3.85 -14.94 54.14
CA THR A 438 3.78 -13.94 53.05
C THR A 438 3.67 -12.56 53.68
N ILE A 439 4.52 -11.63 53.26
CA ILE A 439 4.43 -10.21 53.61
C ILE A 439 3.94 -9.47 52.37
N ARG A 440 2.84 -8.74 52.47
CA ARG A 440 2.39 -7.81 51.43
C ARG A 440 2.60 -6.39 51.91
N ILE A 441 3.15 -5.54 51.06
CA ILE A 441 3.35 -4.11 51.33
C ILE A 441 2.64 -3.30 50.26
N THR A 442 1.67 -2.50 50.66
CA THR A 442 1.02 -1.50 49.80
C THR A 442 1.60 -0.13 50.12
N THR A 443 2.31 0.44 49.17
CA THR A 443 3.00 1.74 49.33
C THR A 443 2.03 2.91 49.23
N ALA A 444 2.37 4.01 49.90
CA ALA A 444 1.60 5.26 49.86
C ALA A 444 1.59 5.87 48.44
N THR A 445 0.78 6.91 48.24
CA THR A 445 0.63 7.58 46.95
C THR A 445 1.79 8.49 46.56
N THR A 446 2.67 8.82 47.53
CA THR A 446 3.83 9.72 47.38
C THR A 446 5.01 9.22 48.21
N ALA A 447 6.24 9.55 47.78
CA ALA A 447 7.48 9.23 48.48
C ALA A 447 8.53 10.30 48.17
N SER A 448 9.40 10.59 49.14
CA SER A 448 10.53 11.52 49.00
C SER A 448 11.86 10.81 48.72
N VAL A 449 11.83 9.48 48.62
CA VAL A 449 13.01 8.65 48.37
C VAL A 449 13.18 8.46 46.86
N SER A 450 14.39 8.74 46.35
CA SER A 450 14.68 8.61 44.92
C SER A 450 14.50 7.17 44.44
N GLY A 451 13.84 7.00 43.29
CA GLY A 451 13.55 5.69 42.70
C GLY A 451 12.49 4.86 43.45
N ALA A 452 11.88 5.40 44.50
CA ALA A 452 10.84 4.74 45.26
C ALA A 452 9.55 4.58 44.44
N LEU A 453 8.98 3.39 44.50
CA LEU A 453 7.75 3.06 43.79
C LEU A 453 6.56 3.27 44.71
N THR A 454 5.69 4.20 44.33
CA THR A 454 4.47 4.59 45.07
C THR A 454 3.24 4.02 44.39
N ASN A 455 2.10 3.93 45.09
CA ASN A 455 0.87 3.32 44.54
C ASN A 455 1.05 1.85 44.09
N ALA A 456 2.08 1.18 44.61
CA ALA A 456 2.52 -0.16 44.24
C ALA A 456 2.27 -1.16 45.37
N GLU A 457 2.08 -2.42 44.99
CA GLU A 457 2.00 -3.55 45.92
C GLU A 457 3.18 -4.49 45.71
N PHE A 458 3.83 -4.86 46.81
CA PHE A 458 4.96 -5.78 46.86
C PHE A 458 4.61 -6.98 47.72
N ILE A 459 5.02 -8.16 47.30
CA ILE A 459 4.73 -9.42 47.98
C ILE A 459 6.05 -10.16 48.19
N TYR A 460 6.42 -10.40 49.43
CA TYR A 460 7.51 -11.30 49.81
C TYR A 460 6.92 -12.63 50.25
N VAL A 461 7.36 -13.72 49.64
CA VAL A 461 6.94 -15.07 50.03
C VAL A 461 8.16 -15.82 50.55
N PHE A 462 8.03 -16.38 51.75
CA PHE A 462 9.04 -17.22 52.37
C PHE A 462 8.41 -18.53 52.83
N ASN A 463 8.80 -19.65 52.24
CA ASN A 463 8.35 -21.01 52.61
C ASN A 463 9.54 -21.88 53.05
N GLY A 464 10.56 -21.26 53.66
CA GLY A 464 11.86 -21.86 53.92
C GLY A 464 12.91 -21.56 52.85
N THR A 465 14.19 -21.68 53.22
CA THR A 465 15.34 -21.32 52.38
C THR A 465 15.48 -22.20 51.13
N SER A 466 14.92 -23.41 51.14
CA SER A 466 14.94 -24.34 50.00
C SER A 466 13.96 -23.97 48.87
N TYR A 467 13.05 -23.01 49.08
CA TYR A 467 11.95 -22.70 48.13
C TYR A 467 12.10 -21.35 47.42
N SER A 468 13.33 -20.85 47.29
CA SER A 468 13.66 -19.58 46.60
C SER A 468 12.80 -18.39 47.09
N PRO A 469 12.95 -17.98 48.37
CA PRO A 469 12.21 -16.85 48.89
C PRO A 469 12.56 -15.57 48.13
N GLY A 470 11.59 -14.66 47.99
CA GLY A 470 11.83 -13.43 47.24
C GLY A 470 10.65 -12.48 47.17
N TRP A 471 10.99 -11.24 46.84
CA TRP A 471 10.04 -10.17 46.57
C TRP A 471 9.46 -10.29 45.16
N ARG A 472 8.21 -9.84 45.02
CA ARG A 472 7.48 -9.72 43.76
C ARG A 472 6.76 -8.38 43.75
N ARG A 473 6.62 -7.75 42.59
CA ARG A 473 5.84 -6.52 42.40
C ARG A 473 4.58 -6.82 41.59
N ALA A 474 3.42 -6.38 42.09
CA ALA A 474 2.19 -6.39 41.31
C ALA A 474 2.10 -5.12 40.45
N TYR A 475 1.70 -5.27 39.19
CA TYR A 475 1.44 -4.14 38.29
C TYR A 475 -0.05 -3.76 38.31
N ASN A 476 -0.35 -2.48 38.11
CA ASN A 476 -1.70 -1.95 38.07
C ASN A 476 -1.82 -0.81 37.04
N THR A 477 -2.98 -0.17 36.96
CA THR A 477 -3.23 0.90 35.96
C THR A 477 -2.34 2.13 36.14
N LYS A 478 -1.88 2.40 37.36
CA LYS A 478 -0.98 3.52 37.69
C LYS A 478 0.50 3.12 37.61
N ASN A 479 0.82 1.87 37.95
CA ASN A 479 2.14 1.26 37.86
C ASN A 479 2.13 0.15 36.83
N LYS A 480 2.19 0.53 35.55
CA LYS A 480 2.30 -0.41 34.43
C LYS A 480 3.73 -0.95 34.35
N PRO A 481 3.93 -2.16 33.82
CA PRO A 481 5.28 -2.61 33.47
C PRO A 481 5.88 -1.68 32.42
N THR A 482 7.17 -1.40 32.54
CA THR A 482 7.97 -0.79 31.48
C THR A 482 8.28 -1.84 30.40
N ALA A 483 8.70 -1.40 29.22
CA ALA A 483 9.11 -2.34 28.16
C ALA A 483 10.24 -3.27 28.63
N ALA A 484 11.19 -2.75 29.41
CA ALA A 484 12.26 -3.54 30.02
C ALA A 484 11.73 -4.62 30.99
N ASP A 485 10.71 -4.30 31.79
CA ASP A 485 10.13 -5.23 32.77
C ASP A 485 9.52 -6.49 32.12
N VAL A 486 9.17 -6.45 30.84
CA VAL A 486 8.53 -7.55 30.11
C VAL A 486 9.34 -8.05 28.92
N GLY A 487 10.60 -7.60 28.77
CA GLY A 487 11.44 -7.97 27.62
C GLY A 487 10.93 -7.46 26.28
N ALA A 488 10.23 -6.31 26.26
CA ALA A 488 9.72 -5.66 25.06
C ALA A 488 10.60 -4.48 24.63
N LEU A 489 10.46 -4.06 23.37
CA LEU A 489 11.13 -2.88 22.83
C LEU A 489 10.38 -1.59 23.25
N PRO A 490 11.06 -0.55 23.78
CA PRO A 490 10.43 0.74 24.08
C PRO A 490 9.91 1.46 22.83
N LEU A 491 8.88 2.30 22.99
CA LEU A 491 8.40 3.20 21.93
C LEU A 491 9.46 4.21 21.48
N THR A 492 10.43 4.53 22.34
CA THR A 492 11.58 5.39 22.02
C THR A 492 12.64 4.69 21.15
N GLY A 493 12.44 3.42 20.81
CA GLY A 493 13.38 2.59 20.06
C GLY A 493 14.27 1.73 20.97
N GLY A 494 14.94 0.75 20.36
CA GLY A 494 15.88 -0.16 21.00
C GLY A 494 16.57 -1.06 19.98
N THR A 495 17.41 -1.98 20.47
CA THR A 495 18.15 -2.93 19.63
C THR A 495 17.50 -4.32 19.68
N LEU A 496 17.22 -4.90 18.51
CA LEU A 496 16.88 -6.31 18.38
C LEU A 496 18.17 -7.07 18.04
N SER A 497 18.62 -7.97 18.91
CA SER A 497 19.87 -8.73 18.75
C SER A 497 19.71 -10.04 17.98
N GLY A 498 18.48 -10.51 17.78
CA GLY A 498 18.15 -11.68 16.96
C GLY A 498 17.74 -11.31 15.53
N GLY A 499 17.50 -12.32 14.69
CA GLY A 499 16.94 -12.12 13.35
C GLY A 499 15.52 -11.54 13.39
N LEU A 500 15.21 -10.63 12.48
CA LEU A 500 13.86 -10.09 12.28
C LEU A 500 13.24 -10.73 11.03
N THR A 501 12.20 -11.55 11.21
CA THR A 501 11.36 -12.05 10.11
C THR A 501 9.99 -11.38 10.22
N SER A 502 9.61 -10.59 9.21
CA SER A 502 8.28 -9.98 9.13
C SER A 502 7.42 -10.68 8.10
N SER A 503 6.21 -11.12 8.48
CA SER A 503 5.23 -11.67 7.53
C SER A 503 4.49 -10.58 6.74
N GLY A 504 4.66 -9.31 7.12
CA GLY A 504 4.10 -8.13 6.45
C GLY A 504 5.17 -7.09 6.10
N GLU A 505 4.72 -5.92 5.64
CA GLU A 505 5.60 -4.82 5.24
C GLU A 505 6.34 -4.18 6.43
N ILE A 506 7.63 -3.85 6.25
CA ILE A 506 8.41 -3.01 7.17
C ILE A 506 8.46 -1.60 6.58
N ILE A 507 7.80 -0.64 7.24
CA ILE A 507 7.69 0.75 6.79
C ILE A 507 8.66 1.63 7.58
N SER A 508 9.55 2.35 6.88
CA SER A 508 10.32 3.45 7.47
C SER A 508 9.74 4.80 7.03
N LYS A 509 9.50 5.69 8.00
CA LYS A 509 9.06 7.08 7.76
C LYS A 509 10.22 8.08 7.76
N TYR A 510 11.45 7.60 7.91
CA TYR A 510 12.65 8.42 7.87
C TYR A 510 13.25 8.39 6.48
N ALA A 511 13.84 9.51 6.05
CA ALA A 511 14.52 9.59 4.77
C ALA A 511 15.60 8.51 4.63
N ASN A 512 16.32 8.16 5.71
CA ASN A 512 17.23 7.01 5.73
C ASN A 512 16.46 5.78 6.24
N GLY A 513 16.03 4.92 5.33
CA GLY A 513 15.03 3.88 5.59
C GLY A 513 15.58 2.60 6.22
N PHE A 514 16.52 1.95 5.52
CA PHE A 514 17.10 0.66 5.89
C PHE A 514 18.62 0.72 5.77
N ARG A 515 19.34 0.19 6.77
CA ARG A 515 20.81 0.25 6.84
C ARG A 515 21.41 -1.11 7.17
N ILE A 516 22.50 -1.42 6.47
CA ILE A 516 23.45 -2.48 6.79
C ILE A 516 24.72 -1.79 7.28
N ALA A 517 25.13 -2.04 8.52
CA ALA A 517 26.32 -1.46 9.13
C ALA A 517 27.28 -2.59 9.52
N TYR A 518 28.25 -2.91 8.66
CA TYR A 518 29.18 -4.01 8.87
C TYR A 518 30.53 -3.75 8.17
N GLY A 519 31.63 -4.16 8.79
CA GLY A 519 32.98 -3.84 8.30
C GLY A 519 33.30 -2.35 8.39
N SER A 520 33.99 -1.80 7.38
CA SER A 520 34.41 -0.38 7.37
C SER A 520 33.39 0.57 6.75
N PHE A 521 32.27 0.08 6.20
CA PHE A 521 31.27 0.91 5.53
C PHE A 521 29.86 0.52 5.97
N GLY A 522 29.00 1.51 6.09
CA GLY A 522 27.55 1.37 6.09
C GLY A 522 26.97 1.54 4.70
N PHE A 523 26.05 0.66 4.33
CA PHE A 523 25.18 0.78 3.16
C PHE A 523 23.76 1.07 3.63
N PHE A 524 23.06 2.01 2.99
CA PHE A 524 21.67 2.28 3.33
C PHE A 524 20.84 2.81 2.17
N ILE A 525 19.53 2.54 2.22
CA ILE A 525 18.56 3.06 1.28
C ILE A 525 18.03 4.38 1.82
N ARG A 526 18.11 5.43 1.00
CA ARG A 526 17.61 6.77 1.32
C ARG A 526 16.53 7.19 0.34
N ASN A 527 15.43 7.77 0.81
CA ASN A 527 14.43 8.44 -0.01
C ASN A 527 14.33 9.91 0.43
N ASP A 528 14.59 10.85 -0.47
CA ASP A 528 14.51 12.30 -0.20
C ASP A 528 13.20 12.95 -0.68
N GLY A 529 12.25 12.13 -1.17
CA GLY A 529 11.00 12.56 -1.78
C GLY A 529 11.07 12.51 -3.31
N SER A 530 12.14 13.00 -3.92
CA SER A 530 12.30 13.04 -5.38
C SER A 530 12.99 11.79 -5.93
N ASN A 531 13.97 11.26 -5.21
CA ASN A 531 14.70 10.07 -5.61
C ASN A 531 14.91 9.11 -4.44
N THR A 532 15.06 7.83 -4.79
CA THR A 532 15.51 6.77 -3.89
C THR A 532 16.94 6.40 -4.24
N TYR A 533 17.85 6.43 -3.26
CA TYR A 533 19.27 6.22 -3.44
C TYR A 533 19.75 5.02 -2.65
N PHE A 534 20.73 4.34 -3.21
CA PHE A 534 21.53 3.33 -2.54
C PHE A 534 22.84 4.00 -2.15
N MET A 535 23.01 4.30 -0.87
CA MET A 535 24.08 5.16 -0.34
C MET A 535 25.14 4.37 0.40
N LEU A 536 26.38 4.86 0.37
CA LEU A 536 27.48 4.38 1.18
C LEU A 536 27.98 5.49 2.10
N THR A 537 28.47 5.12 3.27
CA THR A 537 29.13 6.02 4.23
C THR A 537 30.63 6.18 3.94
N ALA A 538 31.30 7.09 4.65
CA ALA A 538 32.76 7.16 4.62
C ALA A 538 33.39 5.90 5.26
N SER A 539 34.61 5.55 4.84
CA SER A 539 35.33 4.42 5.45
C SER A 539 35.62 4.69 6.92
N GLY A 540 35.35 3.71 7.79
CA GLY A 540 35.49 3.81 9.24
C GLY A 540 34.25 4.34 9.97
N ASP A 541 33.21 4.79 9.25
CA ASP A 541 32.01 5.40 9.84
C ASP A 541 30.72 4.72 9.35
N THR A 542 30.46 3.50 9.82
CA THR A 542 29.36 2.65 9.32
C THR A 542 27.96 3.19 9.62
N LEU A 543 27.81 4.06 10.62
CA LEU A 543 26.54 4.69 10.98
C LEU A 543 26.45 6.17 10.54
N GLY A 544 27.51 6.70 9.96
CA GLY A 544 27.62 8.09 9.54
C GLY A 544 26.71 8.50 8.39
N SER A 545 26.98 9.74 7.95
CA SER A 545 26.39 10.33 6.75
C SER A 545 26.93 9.67 5.48
N TRP A 546 26.27 9.92 4.35
CA TRP A 546 26.71 9.38 3.06
C TRP A 546 27.99 10.06 2.54
N ASN A 547 28.79 9.32 1.79
CA ASN A 547 29.97 9.83 1.07
C ASN A 547 29.57 10.42 -0.31
N GLY A 548 30.56 10.69 -1.17
CA GLY A 548 30.33 11.23 -2.53
C GLY A 548 29.83 10.22 -3.57
N LEU A 549 29.86 8.92 -3.29
CA LEU A 549 29.50 7.87 -4.24
C LEU A 549 27.98 7.73 -4.34
N ARG A 550 27.48 7.51 -5.56
CA ARG A 550 26.08 7.25 -5.91
C ARG A 550 25.99 5.97 -6.75
N PRO A 551 26.05 4.79 -6.10
CA PRO A 551 25.91 3.50 -6.77
C PRO A 551 24.66 3.39 -7.63
N ILE A 552 23.47 3.64 -7.07
CA ILE A 552 22.19 3.61 -7.78
C ILE A 552 21.31 4.74 -7.25
N THR A 553 20.70 5.48 -8.17
CA THR A 553 19.65 6.47 -7.91
C THR A 553 18.43 6.13 -8.74
N ILE A 554 17.25 6.13 -8.14
CA ILE A 554 15.97 5.92 -8.80
C ILE A 554 15.19 7.21 -8.68
N ASN A 555 14.81 7.81 -9.80
CA ASN A 555 13.90 8.94 -9.77
C ASN A 555 12.49 8.45 -9.45
N ASN A 556 11.93 8.89 -8.33
CA ASN A 556 10.65 8.37 -7.83
C ASN A 556 9.47 8.73 -8.76
N THR A 557 9.58 9.78 -9.56
CA THR A 557 8.53 10.22 -10.49
C THR A 557 8.55 9.44 -11.80
N SER A 558 9.74 9.24 -12.40
CA SER A 558 9.89 8.61 -13.72
C SER A 558 10.27 7.14 -13.67
N GLY A 559 10.72 6.63 -12.52
CA GLY A 559 11.32 5.30 -12.39
C GLY A 559 12.71 5.19 -13.03
N ALA A 560 13.27 6.28 -13.58
CA ALA A 560 14.56 6.26 -14.25
C ALA A 560 15.68 5.92 -13.26
N VAL A 561 16.52 4.94 -13.62
CA VAL A 561 17.67 4.51 -12.84
C VAL A 561 18.94 5.18 -13.37
N SER A 562 19.68 5.84 -12.49
CA SER A 562 20.97 6.47 -12.77
C SER A 562 22.08 5.85 -11.92
N ILE A 563 23.21 5.53 -12.56
CA ILE A 563 24.40 4.95 -11.92
C ILE A 563 25.54 5.96 -12.08
N GLY A 564 25.87 6.68 -11.01
CA GLY A 564 26.78 7.83 -11.08
C GLY A 564 28.27 7.50 -11.01
N ASN A 565 28.63 6.24 -10.73
CA ASN A 565 30.02 5.82 -10.51
C ASN A 565 30.44 4.65 -11.41
N GLY A 566 29.93 4.66 -12.65
CA GLY A 566 30.20 3.64 -13.65
C GLY A 566 29.44 2.33 -13.41
N LEU A 567 29.29 1.54 -14.48
CA LEU A 567 28.67 0.23 -14.47
C LEU A 567 29.63 -0.77 -15.14
N ASN A 568 30.09 -1.78 -14.40
CA ASN A 568 30.91 -2.87 -14.94
C ASN A 568 30.01 -4.10 -15.18
N VAL A 569 29.82 -4.51 -16.44
CA VAL A 569 28.97 -5.65 -16.82
C VAL A 569 29.82 -6.70 -17.53
N THR A 570 30.05 -7.83 -16.88
CA THR A 570 30.86 -8.94 -17.42
C THR A 570 30.03 -9.95 -18.23
N GLY A 571 28.72 -10.04 -17.97
CA GLY A 571 27.79 -10.97 -18.64
C GLY A 571 27.08 -10.43 -19.89
N GLY A 572 27.47 -9.24 -20.38
CA GLY A 572 26.77 -8.52 -21.45
C GLY A 572 25.48 -7.82 -20.99
N VAL A 573 24.96 -6.91 -21.82
CA VAL A 573 23.71 -6.17 -21.56
C VAL A 573 22.66 -6.65 -22.55
N ASN A 574 21.53 -7.18 -22.07
CA ASN A 574 20.43 -7.65 -22.91
C ASN A 574 19.38 -6.53 -23.09
N GLY A 575 19.32 -5.91 -24.27
CA GLY A 575 18.39 -4.82 -24.59
C GLY A 575 18.89 -3.88 -25.70
N SER A 576 18.02 -2.96 -26.15
CA SER A 576 18.40 -1.91 -27.11
C SER A 576 19.13 -0.78 -26.38
N LEU A 577 20.39 -0.55 -26.74
CA LEU A 577 21.19 0.57 -26.26
C LEU A 577 20.87 1.79 -27.14
N ASN A 578 20.04 2.72 -26.66
CA ASN A 578 19.81 3.99 -27.34
C ASN A 578 20.97 4.95 -27.03
N GLY A 579 21.89 5.08 -27.97
CA GLY A 579 23.04 5.98 -27.91
C GLY A 579 24.17 5.53 -28.82
N ASN A 580 25.11 6.43 -29.13
CA ASN A 580 26.39 6.01 -29.67
C ASN A 580 27.12 5.29 -28.54
N ALA A 581 27.34 3.98 -28.67
CA ALA A 581 28.37 3.31 -27.88
C ALA A 581 29.70 3.96 -28.29
N SER A 582 30.03 5.09 -27.67
CA SER A 582 31.14 5.98 -28.03
C SER A 582 32.50 5.28 -27.98
N THR A 583 32.54 4.08 -27.43
CA THR A 583 33.72 3.22 -27.29
C THR A 583 33.61 1.92 -28.10
N ALA A 584 32.59 1.75 -28.95
CA ALA A 584 32.50 0.61 -29.84
C ALA A 584 33.56 0.76 -30.93
N THR A 585 34.77 0.28 -30.64
CA THR A 585 35.87 0.20 -31.61
C THR A 585 35.68 -0.97 -32.57
N LYS A 586 34.81 -1.95 -32.27
CA LYS A 586 34.50 -3.11 -33.13
C LYS A 586 33.05 -3.60 -32.96
N LEU A 587 32.42 -4.05 -34.03
CA LEU A 587 31.21 -4.88 -34.06
C LEU A 587 31.56 -6.26 -33.49
N GLN A 588 30.72 -6.79 -32.60
CA GLN A 588 30.92 -8.11 -31.99
C GLN A 588 31.04 -9.24 -33.03
N THR A 589 30.26 -9.13 -34.10
CA THR A 589 30.36 -10.00 -35.28
C THR A 589 30.60 -9.14 -36.50
N ALA A 590 31.80 -9.25 -37.08
CA ALA A 590 32.14 -8.56 -38.31
C ALA A 590 31.13 -8.92 -39.42
N ARG A 591 30.64 -7.90 -40.13
CA ARG A 591 29.70 -8.10 -41.24
C ARG A 591 30.49 -8.06 -42.55
N ASN A 592 30.12 -8.92 -43.50
CA ASN A 592 30.70 -8.85 -44.84
C ASN A 592 30.05 -7.71 -45.62
N ILE A 593 30.84 -6.72 -46.02
CA ILE A 593 30.46 -5.69 -47.00
C ILE A 593 31.23 -6.02 -48.28
N ASN A 594 30.53 -6.48 -49.32
CA ASN A 594 31.12 -6.93 -50.60
C ASN A 594 32.30 -7.92 -50.44
N GLY A 595 32.19 -8.84 -49.48
CA GLY A 595 33.20 -9.87 -49.21
C GLY A 595 34.33 -9.44 -48.25
N VAL A 596 34.43 -8.17 -47.89
CA VAL A 596 35.38 -7.67 -46.88
C VAL A 596 34.70 -7.66 -45.52
N LYS A 597 35.31 -8.31 -44.52
CA LYS A 597 34.84 -8.27 -43.13
C LYS A 597 35.05 -6.88 -42.55
N PHE A 598 33.98 -6.23 -42.14
CA PHE A 598 34.00 -4.94 -41.48
C PHE A 598 33.49 -5.08 -40.06
N ASP A 599 34.33 -4.67 -39.11
CA ASP A 599 33.97 -4.54 -37.71
C ASP A 599 33.99 -3.08 -37.22
N GLY A 600 34.42 -2.10 -38.02
CA GLY A 600 34.46 -0.69 -37.58
C GLY A 600 35.71 -0.29 -36.79
N SER A 601 36.73 -1.16 -36.69
CA SER A 601 38.03 -0.78 -36.08
C SER A 601 38.97 0.04 -36.95
N GLY A 602 38.59 0.30 -38.19
CA GLY A 602 39.28 1.17 -39.13
C GLY A 602 38.45 1.40 -40.38
N ASP A 603 38.92 2.26 -41.27
CA ASP A 603 38.27 2.53 -42.55
C ASP A 603 38.18 1.26 -43.41
N ILE A 604 37.07 1.12 -44.15
CA ILE A 604 36.88 0.03 -45.11
C ILE A 604 37.32 0.47 -46.50
N ASN A 605 38.30 -0.23 -47.07
CA ASN A 605 38.72 -0.04 -48.46
C ASN A 605 38.15 -1.17 -49.34
N ILE A 606 37.30 -0.80 -50.31
CA ILE A 606 36.79 -1.71 -51.33
C ILE A 606 37.42 -1.34 -52.67
N ASN A 607 38.39 -2.13 -53.12
CA ASN A 607 39.03 -1.91 -54.42
C ASN A 607 38.04 -2.28 -55.55
N THR A 608 37.62 -1.31 -56.35
CA THR A 608 36.59 -1.47 -57.39
C THR A 608 37.11 -2.13 -58.68
N LEU A 609 38.40 -2.02 -58.98
CA LEU A 609 39.14 -2.83 -59.95
C LEU A 609 40.39 -3.40 -59.27
N VAL A 610 40.52 -4.73 -59.24
CA VAL A 610 41.72 -5.42 -58.74
C VAL A 610 42.37 -6.22 -59.87
N SER A 611 43.70 -6.24 -59.90
CA SER A 611 44.44 -7.10 -60.83
C SER A 611 44.05 -8.54 -60.55
N ARG A 612 43.67 -9.28 -61.59
CA ARG A 612 43.46 -10.72 -61.55
C ARG A 612 44.75 -11.49 -61.88
N GLY A 613 45.88 -10.80 -61.90
CA GLY A 613 47.19 -11.35 -62.20
C GLY A 613 47.47 -11.50 -63.70
N ARG A 614 48.53 -12.24 -64.01
CA ARG A 614 49.04 -12.44 -65.36
C ARG A 614 48.17 -13.45 -66.11
N VAL A 615 47.64 -13.05 -67.27
CA VAL A 615 46.82 -13.92 -68.11
C VAL A 615 47.29 -13.81 -69.55
N THR A 616 47.63 -14.93 -70.20
CA THR A 616 48.08 -14.96 -71.60
C THR A 616 47.02 -14.37 -72.53
N ALA A 617 47.45 -13.58 -73.51
CA ALA A 617 46.53 -12.99 -74.49
C ALA A 617 45.71 -14.08 -75.18
N LEU A 618 44.39 -13.98 -75.10
CA LEU A 618 43.48 -14.91 -75.77
C LEU A 618 43.67 -14.83 -77.29
N SER A 619 43.55 -15.98 -77.96
CA SER A 619 43.73 -16.14 -79.41
C SER A 619 42.58 -16.95 -80.03
N GLY A 620 42.39 -16.83 -81.34
CA GLY A 620 41.26 -17.48 -82.02
C GLY A 620 39.93 -16.95 -81.48
N SER A 621 38.97 -17.84 -81.22
CA SER A 621 37.63 -17.52 -80.70
C SER A 621 37.50 -17.67 -79.17
N ALA A 622 38.60 -17.97 -78.45
CA ALA A 622 38.60 -18.15 -77.01
C ALA A 622 38.11 -16.88 -76.28
N GLN A 623 37.26 -17.06 -75.26
CA GLN A 623 36.63 -15.94 -74.56
C GLN A 623 37.11 -15.74 -73.12
N GLY A 624 37.08 -14.49 -72.67
CA GLY A 624 37.36 -14.13 -71.28
C GLY A 624 36.17 -14.36 -70.35
N THR A 625 36.36 -14.03 -69.08
CA THR A 625 35.29 -14.08 -68.08
C THR A 625 34.45 -12.79 -68.13
N ALA A 626 33.14 -12.88 -67.91
CA ALA A 626 32.23 -11.74 -67.94
C ALA A 626 32.59 -10.62 -66.93
N GLY A 627 32.29 -9.38 -67.30
CA GLY A 627 32.51 -8.17 -66.50
C GLY A 627 33.71 -7.32 -66.96
N ILE A 628 34.07 -6.33 -66.13
CA ILE A 628 35.27 -5.50 -66.30
C ILE A 628 36.37 -6.08 -65.43
N GLN A 629 37.49 -6.45 -66.04
CA GLN A 629 38.57 -7.20 -65.39
C GLN A 629 39.91 -6.56 -65.73
N MET A 630 40.79 -6.45 -64.74
CA MET A 630 42.15 -5.98 -64.95
C MET A 630 43.11 -7.16 -64.90
N TYR A 631 43.95 -7.31 -65.92
CA TYR A 631 44.99 -8.32 -66.03
C TYR A 631 46.36 -7.66 -66.23
N GLU A 632 47.40 -8.46 -66.05
CA GLU A 632 48.78 -8.05 -66.34
C GLU A 632 49.29 -8.72 -67.62
N ALA A 633 49.77 -7.89 -68.55
CA ALA A 633 50.60 -8.33 -69.67
C ALA A 633 52.05 -8.46 -69.17
N TYR A 634 52.60 -9.66 -69.23
CA TYR A 634 53.94 -9.97 -68.75
C TYR A 634 54.53 -11.14 -69.55
N SER A 635 55.14 -10.81 -70.69
CA SER A 635 55.79 -11.74 -71.62
C SER A 635 54.90 -12.93 -72.02
N ASN A 636 53.61 -12.67 -72.19
CA ASN A 636 52.55 -13.67 -72.33
C ASN A 636 51.67 -13.38 -73.56
N SER A 637 52.34 -13.14 -74.70
CA SER A 637 51.74 -13.00 -76.04
C SER A 637 50.90 -11.74 -76.31
N TYR A 638 50.95 -10.73 -75.42
CA TYR A 638 50.47 -9.39 -75.77
C TYR A 638 51.47 -8.64 -76.67
N PRO A 639 51.00 -7.62 -77.43
CA PRO A 639 51.86 -6.78 -78.28
C PRO A 639 53.04 -6.13 -77.57
N THR A 640 52.94 -5.90 -76.26
CA THR A 640 54.05 -5.40 -75.44
C THR A 640 54.52 -6.47 -74.47
N THR A 641 55.82 -6.45 -74.16
CA THR A 641 56.40 -7.37 -73.19
C THR A 641 55.80 -7.16 -71.80
N TYR A 642 55.49 -5.93 -71.40
CA TYR A 642 54.88 -5.61 -70.11
C TYR A 642 53.77 -4.57 -70.26
N GLY A 643 52.73 -4.67 -69.43
CA GLY A 643 51.60 -3.74 -69.46
C GLY A 643 50.43 -4.12 -68.55
N ASN A 644 49.43 -3.25 -68.50
CA ASN A 644 48.13 -3.54 -67.87
C ASN A 644 47.08 -3.72 -68.95
N VAL A 645 46.20 -4.70 -68.79
CA VAL A 645 45.11 -5.00 -69.72
C VAL A 645 43.79 -4.80 -69.00
N LEU A 646 42.93 -3.97 -69.58
CA LEU A 646 41.53 -3.88 -69.19
C LEU A 646 40.71 -4.73 -70.15
N HIS A 647 40.19 -5.85 -69.66
CA HIS A 647 39.30 -6.75 -70.39
C HIS A 647 37.85 -6.44 -70.03
N MET A 648 37.00 -6.28 -71.04
CA MET A 648 35.60 -5.88 -70.89
C MET A 648 34.72 -6.84 -71.68
N LYS A 649 33.94 -7.67 -70.98
CA LYS A 649 33.00 -8.61 -71.58
C LYS A 649 31.59 -8.39 -71.05
N GLY A 650 30.60 -8.43 -71.94
CA GLY A 650 29.19 -8.38 -71.54
C GLY A 650 28.78 -9.58 -70.67
N ALA A 651 27.84 -9.39 -69.75
CA ALA A 651 27.40 -10.45 -68.84
C ALA A 651 26.76 -11.65 -69.55
N SER A 652 26.04 -11.38 -70.65
CA SER A 652 25.31 -12.38 -71.44
C SER A 652 25.68 -12.38 -72.93
N ALA A 653 26.57 -11.45 -73.33
CA ALA A 653 27.05 -11.29 -74.70
C ALA A 653 28.39 -12.03 -74.88
N ALA A 654 28.61 -12.61 -76.05
CA ALA A 654 29.90 -13.12 -76.49
C ALA A 654 30.88 -12.00 -76.91
N GLY A 655 30.37 -10.77 -77.07
CA GLY A 655 31.17 -9.59 -77.41
C GLY A 655 32.08 -9.16 -76.27
N GLU A 656 33.35 -8.93 -76.60
CA GLU A 656 34.37 -8.50 -75.64
C GLU A 656 35.45 -7.67 -76.31
N GLY A 657 36.06 -6.79 -75.51
CA GLY A 657 37.11 -5.89 -75.92
C GLY A 657 38.24 -5.84 -74.90
N GLU A 658 39.43 -5.54 -75.38
CA GLU A 658 40.61 -5.35 -74.54
C GLU A 658 41.31 -4.04 -74.90
N LEU A 659 41.68 -3.30 -73.85
CA LEU A 659 42.59 -2.18 -73.90
C LEU A 659 43.88 -2.55 -73.18
N LEU A 660 44.97 -2.65 -73.92
CA LEU A 660 46.31 -2.85 -73.38
C LEU A 660 47.03 -1.51 -73.32
N ILE A 661 47.49 -1.15 -72.13
CA ILE A 661 48.42 -0.03 -71.94
C ILE A 661 49.78 -0.65 -71.63
N GLY A 662 50.70 -0.56 -72.59
CA GLY A 662 52.07 -1.01 -72.39
C GLY A 662 52.75 -0.22 -71.28
N TRP A 663 53.74 -0.82 -70.62
CA TRP A 663 54.65 -0.05 -69.77
C TRP A 663 55.84 0.39 -70.61
N SER A 664 56.24 1.66 -70.50
CA SER A 664 57.43 2.14 -71.18
C SER A 664 58.67 1.50 -70.53
N GLY A 665 59.59 0.98 -71.35
CA GLY A 665 60.85 0.42 -70.85
C GLY A 665 61.79 1.46 -70.22
N THR A 666 61.49 2.75 -70.37
CA THR A 666 62.21 3.87 -69.77
C THR A 666 61.22 4.82 -69.08
N SER A 667 61.53 5.29 -67.87
CA SER A 667 60.64 6.17 -67.10
C SER A 667 60.35 7.47 -67.85
N GLY A 668 59.06 7.83 -67.98
CA GLY A 668 58.61 9.06 -68.65
C GLY A 668 58.57 9.00 -70.19
N ALA A 669 58.97 7.89 -70.82
CA ALA A 669 58.85 7.72 -72.27
C ALA A 669 57.40 7.38 -72.68
N HIS A 670 57.09 7.58 -73.97
CA HIS A 670 55.78 7.24 -74.52
C HIS A 670 55.47 5.74 -74.34
N ALA A 671 54.28 5.44 -73.83
CA ALA A 671 53.80 4.09 -73.62
C ALA A 671 52.76 3.74 -74.70
N PRO A 672 52.95 2.68 -75.50
CA PRO A 672 52.01 2.37 -76.57
C PRO A 672 50.71 1.80 -76.00
N VAL A 673 49.59 2.25 -76.56
CA VAL A 673 48.25 1.76 -76.22
C VAL A 673 47.72 0.95 -77.39
N PHE A 674 47.23 -0.26 -77.11
CA PHE A 674 46.64 -1.15 -78.10
C PHE A 674 45.20 -1.46 -77.74
N ILE A 675 44.36 -1.54 -78.75
CA ILE A 675 42.97 -1.98 -78.62
C ILE A 675 42.72 -3.16 -79.54
N ARG A 676 41.90 -4.09 -79.07
CA ARG A 676 41.30 -5.12 -79.91
C ARG A 676 39.90 -5.42 -79.43
N SER A 677 39.13 -6.03 -80.32
CA SER A 677 37.79 -6.50 -79.97
C SER A 677 37.44 -7.74 -80.78
N ARG A 678 36.36 -8.37 -80.37
CA ARG A 678 35.67 -9.39 -81.18
C ARG A 678 34.18 -9.09 -81.18
N ARG A 679 33.53 -9.53 -82.25
CA ARG A 679 32.09 -9.38 -82.44
C ARG A 679 31.33 -10.21 -81.40
N ASP A 680 30.10 -9.80 -81.12
CA ASP A 680 29.16 -10.52 -80.26
C ASP A 680 28.59 -11.80 -80.93
N THR A 681 29.47 -12.75 -81.25
CA THR A 681 29.14 -14.13 -81.66
C THR A 681 30.15 -15.10 -81.04
N THR A 682 29.78 -16.37 -80.88
CA THR A 682 30.60 -17.36 -80.15
C THR A 682 31.84 -17.81 -80.90
N ASP A 683 31.80 -17.73 -82.23
CA ASP A 683 32.83 -18.17 -83.18
C ASP A 683 33.74 -17.05 -83.68
N ALA A 684 33.42 -15.78 -83.38
CA ALA A 684 34.22 -14.64 -83.80
C ALA A 684 35.64 -14.71 -83.22
N ALA A 685 36.64 -14.67 -84.11
CA ALA A 685 38.03 -14.54 -83.70
C ALA A 685 38.32 -13.14 -83.17
N TRP A 686 39.30 -13.04 -82.26
CA TRP A 686 39.88 -11.75 -81.86
C TRP A 686 40.41 -10.99 -83.08
N SER A 687 40.11 -9.70 -83.17
CA SER A 687 40.79 -8.83 -84.12
C SER A 687 42.29 -8.83 -83.83
N ALA A 688 43.09 -8.54 -84.86
CA ALA A 688 44.48 -8.17 -84.64
C ALA A 688 44.53 -6.97 -83.67
N TRP A 689 45.62 -6.89 -82.91
CA TRP A 689 45.87 -5.74 -82.06
C TRP A 689 46.15 -4.50 -82.92
N ALA A 690 45.40 -3.43 -82.67
CA ALA A 690 45.60 -2.15 -83.32
C ALA A 690 46.23 -1.17 -82.32
N GLN A 691 47.35 -0.57 -82.68
CA GLN A 691 47.94 0.50 -81.89
C GLN A 691 47.14 1.78 -82.09
N VAL A 692 46.83 2.48 -81.00
CA VAL A 692 46.25 3.82 -81.03
C VAL A 692 47.42 4.81 -81.13
N TYR A 693 47.47 5.57 -82.23
CA TYR A 693 48.46 6.61 -82.44
C TYR A 693 47.93 7.98 -81.98
N THR A 694 48.77 8.72 -81.28
CA THR A 694 48.56 10.10 -80.83
C THR A 694 49.40 11.05 -81.69
N ALA A 695 49.21 12.37 -81.53
CA ALA A 695 50.04 13.37 -82.22
C ALA A 695 51.54 13.30 -81.85
N LYS A 696 51.91 12.57 -80.78
CA LYS A 696 53.31 12.31 -80.39
C LYS A 696 53.91 11.08 -81.10
N ASP A 697 53.08 10.25 -81.72
CA ASP A 697 53.54 9.08 -82.44
C ASP A 697 53.96 9.44 -83.87
N SER A 698 55.14 8.96 -84.26
CA SER A 698 55.57 9.04 -85.66
C SER A 698 54.92 7.88 -86.43
N ILE A 699 53.90 8.17 -87.25
CA ILE A 699 53.25 7.16 -88.10
C ILE A 699 54.17 6.87 -89.30
N PRO A 700 54.69 5.64 -89.48
CA PRO A 700 55.52 5.30 -90.62
C PRO A 700 54.73 5.48 -91.93
N GLY A 701 55.18 6.40 -92.78
CA GLY A 701 54.60 6.68 -94.11
C GLY A 701 53.60 7.83 -94.20
N VAL A 702 53.31 8.57 -93.11
CA VAL A 702 52.25 9.61 -93.12
C VAL A 702 52.62 10.88 -92.33
N ASN A 703 53.90 11.27 -92.22
CA ASN A 703 54.27 12.59 -91.71
C ASN A 703 54.88 13.48 -92.81
N THR A 704 54.05 14.31 -93.42
CA THR A 704 54.39 15.70 -93.81
C THR A 704 53.11 16.39 -94.24
N THR A 705 52.48 17.14 -93.33
CA THR A 705 51.70 18.32 -93.73
C THR A 705 52.68 19.25 -94.45
N GLY A 706 52.75 19.10 -95.77
CA GLY A 706 53.72 19.76 -96.62
C GLY A 706 53.65 19.35 -98.10
N ASN A 707 52.53 19.68 -98.74
CA ASN A 707 52.29 19.81 -100.18
C ASN A 707 52.05 18.55 -101.06
N GLN A 708 50.95 18.61 -101.80
CA GLN A 708 50.35 17.59 -102.66
C GLN A 708 51.05 17.50 -104.03
N ASN A 709 51.03 16.32 -104.66
CA ASN A 709 51.57 16.10 -106.01
C ASN A 709 50.49 16.36 -107.09
N THR A 710 50.73 17.39 -107.91
CA THR A 710 49.90 17.92 -109.01
C THR A 710 50.55 17.71 -110.38
N THR A 711 50.33 16.58 -111.03
CA THR A 711 50.82 16.31 -112.39
C THR A 711 49.69 16.19 -113.43
N GLY A 712 48.95 17.27 -113.67
CA GLY A 712 47.96 17.38 -114.76
C GLY A 712 47.62 18.83 -115.15
N ASN A 713 47.89 19.18 -116.41
CA ASN A 713 48.09 20.53 -116.96
C ASN A 713 46.80 21.36 -117.23
N ALA A 714 46.00 21.65 -116.20
CA ALA A 714 44.73 22.36 -116.34
C ALA A 714 44.83 23.91 -116.33
N ALA A 715 45.91 24.48 -115.78
CA ALA A 715 45.94 25.90 -115.44
C ALA A 715 46.30 26.85 -116.60
N THR A 716 46.71 26.35 -117.78
CA THR A 716 47.18 27.21 -118.90
C THR A 716 46.60 26.86 -120.28
N ALA A 717 45.55 26.04 -120.37
CA ALA A 717 44.97 25.63 -121.66
C ALA A 717 43.97 26.68 -122.21
N THR A 718 44.28 27.30 -123.35
CA THR A 718 43.41 28.28 -124.03
C THR A 718 42.62 27.72 -125.22
N LYS A 719 42.85 26.45 -125.59
CA LYS A 719 42.00 25.67 -126.51
C LYS A 719 42.18 24.15 -126.30
N LEU A 720 41.17 23.35 -126.64
CA LEU A 720 41.20 21.89 -126.66
C LEU A 720 41.95 21.38 -127.89
N GLN A 721 42.87 20.44 -127.70
CA GLN A 721 43.68 19.84 -128.78
C GLN A 721 42.84 19.08 -129.82
N THR A 722 41.63 18.64 -129.47
CA THR A 722 40.64 18.09 -130.41
C THR A 722 39.29 18.71 -130.09
N ALA A 723 38.73 19.49 -131.03
CA ALA A 723 37.41 20.09 -130.87
C ALA A 723 36.36 19.00 -130.60
N ARG A 724 35.57 19.18 -129.53
CA ARG A 724 34.49 18.26 -129.16
C ARG A 724 33.18 18.83 -129.67
N LYS A 725 32.29 17.96 -130.18
CA LYS A 725 30.93 18.38 -130.55
C LYS A 725 30.07 18.44 -129.29
N ILE A 726 29.50 19.60 -128.99
CA ILE A 726 28.45 19.77 -127.98
C ILE A 726 27.16 20.08 -128.73
N ALA A 727 26.14 19.23 -128.57
CA ALA A 727 24.83 19.43 -129.20
C ALA A 727 24.89 19.63 -130.74
N GLY A 728 25.81 18.90 -131.40
CA GLY A 728 26.05 18.94 -132.85
C GLY A 728 27.02 20.04 -133.32
N VAL A 729 27.35 21.02 -132.47
CA VAL A 729 28.23 22.16 -132.78
C VAL A 729 29.64 21.91 -132.25
N ALA A 730 30.67 22.15 -133.06
CA ALA A 730 32.07 21.94 -132.65
C ALA A 730 32.55 23.04 -131.70
N PHE A 731 33.19 22.65 -130.59
CA PHE A 731 33.73 23.55 -129.57
C PHE A 731 35.13 23.13 -129.15
N ASP A 732 36.07 24.08 -129.20
CA ASP A 732 37.45 23.90 -128.81
C ASP A 732 37.90 24.87 -127.71
N GLY A 733 36.97 25.61 -127.08
CA GLY A 733 37.28 26.52 -125.96
C GLY A 733 37.98 27.83 -126.35
N SER A 734 38.18 28.10 -127.64
CA SER A 734 38.80 29.36 -128.10
C SER A 734 37.84 30.57 -128.17
N ALA A 735 36.51 30.34 -128.12
CA ALA A 735 35.45 31.34 -128.00
C ALA A 735 34.18 30.72 -127.38
N ASP A 736 33.23 31.55 -126.91
CA ASP A 736 31.96 31.09 -126.35
C ASP A 736 31.12 30.30 -127.37
N ILE A 737 30.46 29.22 -126.92
CA ILE A 737 29.58 28.40 -127.76
C ILE A 737 28.15 28.95 -127.75
N THR A 738 27.56 29.19 -128.92
CA THR A 738 26.13 29.55 -129.05
C THR A 738 25.32 28.31 -129.45
N LEU A 739 24.38 27.89 -128.61
CA LEU A 739 23.48 26.76 -128.85
C LEU A 739 22.04 27.27 -128.95
N THR A 740 21.32 26.88 -130.01
CA THR A 740 19.89 27.18 -130.19
C THR A 740 19.00 26.11 -129.55
N ALA A 741 17.72 26.40 -129.32
CA ALA A 741 16.75 25.44 -128.78
C ALA A 741 16.70 24.13 -129.59
N THR A 742 16.90 24.21 -130.91
CA THR A 742 17.05 23.06 -131.82
C THR A 742 18.32 22.24 -131.55
N ASN A 743 19.44 22.86 -131.17
CA ASN A 743 20.66 22.11 -130.83
C ASN A 743 20.48 21.27 -129.56
N LEU A 744 19.65 21.73 -128.63
CA LEU A 744 19.47 21.13 -127.30
C LEU A 744 18.27 20.17 -127.20
N ASN A 745 17.54 19.92 -128.30
CA ASN A 745 16.22 19.25 -128.25
C ASN A 745 15.30 19.85 -127.16
N ALA A 746 15.36 21.18 -126.99
CA ALA A 746 14.63 21.91 -125.96
C ALA A 746 13.48 22.71 -126.60
N TYR A 747 12.34 22.73 -125.92
CA TYR A 747 11.18 23.54 -126.32
C TYR A 747 11.46 25.03 -126.11
N THR A 748 11.07 25.86 -127.08
CA THR A 748 11.10 27.32 -126.96
C THR A 748 10.12 27.82 -125.90
N LYS A 749 10.33 29.03 -125.38
CA LYS A 749 9.46 29.65 -124.36
C LYS A 749 7.96 29.66 -124.74
N THR A 750 7.67 29.75 -126.04
CA THR A 750 6.32 29.67 -126.61
C THR A 750 5.73 28.25 -126.54
N GLU A 751 6.54 27.21 -126.80
CA GLU A 751 6.12 25.80 -126.72
C GLU A 751 5.91 25.34 -125.27
N VAL A 752 6.75 25.80 -124.33
CA VAL A 752 6.59 25.52 -122.89
C VAL A 752 5.31 26.14 -122.33
N THR A 753 4.91 27.33 -122.79
CA THR A 753 3.68 28.00 -122.33
C THR A 753 2.41 27.24 -122.78
N ASN A 754 2.46 26.60 -123.96
CA ASN A 754 1.37 25.76 -124.47
C ASN A 754 1.34 24.35 -123.81
N LEU A 755 2.50 23.76 -123.49
CA LEU A 755 2.59 22.48 -122.78
C LEU A 755 2.15 22.59 -121.30
N LEU A 756 2.44 23.73 -120.66
CA LEU A 756 2.09 23.96 -119.25
C LEU A 756 0.59 24.17 -119.05
N SER A 757 -0.12 24.62 -120.09
CA SER A 757 -1.59 24.73 -120.10
C SER A 757 -2.30 23.37 -120.27
N SER A 758 -1.61 22.33 -120.77
CA SER A 758 -2.15 20.97 -120.94
C SER A 758 -1.81 19.98 -119.81
N TYR A 759 -0.84 20.29 -118.93
CA TYR A 759 -0.42 19.41 -117.83
C TYR A 759 -1.20 19.59 -116.51
N VAL A 760 -2.12 20.56 -116.44
CA VAL A 760 -3.01 20.78 -115.26
C VAL A 760 -4.27 19.88 -115.29
N LYS A 761 -4.40 18.98 -116.26
CA LYS A 761 -5.47 17.97 -116.34
C LYS A 761 -4.94 16.54 -116.49
N SER A 762 -4.25 16.03 -115.47
CA SER A 762 -4.14 14.57 -115.28
C SER A 762 -3.98 14.22 -113.80
N SER A 763 -5.07 13.68 -113.26
CA SER A 763 -5.29 13.12 -111.94
C SER A 763 -4.53 11.81 -111.73
N ALA A 764 -3.36 11.82 -111.06
CA ALA A 764 -2.75 10.61 -110.47
C ALA A 764 -1.56 10.86 -109.50
N LEU A 765 -1.44 12.03 -108.86
CA LEU A 765 -0.52 12.23 -107.73
C LEU A 765 -1.33 12.85 -106.59
N PRO A 766 -1.38 12.24 -105.38
CA PRO A 766 -2.06 12.84 -104.25
C PRO A 766 -1.46 14.24 -104.03
N SER A 767 -2.34 15.23 -104.01
CA SER A 767 -2.00 16.65 -103.88
C SER A 767 -1.10 16.89 -102.67
N MET A 768 0.21 16.89 -102.88
CA MET A 768 1.18 17.29 -101.87
C MET A 768 1.16 18.82 -101.85
N THR A 769 0.40 19.37 -100.92
CA THR A 769 0.40 20.82 -100.69
C THR A 769 1.52 21.10 -99.70
N VAL A 770 2.59 21.72 -100.19
CA VAL A 770 3.63 22.32 -99.34
C VAL A 770 3.25 23.79 -99.17
N ARG A 771 2.90 24.21 -97.95
CA ARG A 771 2.82 25.64 -97.68
C ARG A 771 4.25 26.20 -97.62
N THR A 772 4.53 27.21 -98.42
CA THR A 772 5.80 27.95 -98.38
C THR A 772 5.77 29.15 -97.43
N SER A 773 4.63 29.41 -96.79
CA SER A 773 4.43 30.43 -95.75
C SER A 773 4.25 29.76 -94.39
N SER A 774 4.84 30.34 -93.34
CA SER A 774 4.75 29.81 -91.96
C SER A 774 3.31 29.69 -91.49
N VAL A 775 3.04 28.67 -90.65
CA VAL A 775 1.77 28.54 -89.93
C VAL A 775 1.80 29.54 -88.77
N SER A 776 1.32 30.76 -89.01
CA SER A 776 1.29 31.85 -88.03
C SER A 776 -0.07 31.96 -87.34
N GLY A 777 -0.09 32.20 -86.03
CA GLY A 777 -1.32 32.46 -85.26
C GLY A 777 -1.62 31.46 -84.15
N GLY A 778 -0.57 30.85 -83.57
CA GLY A 778 -0.71 29.99 -82.41
C GLY A 778 -0.54 30.75 -81.10
N ASP A 779 -1.58 30.76 -80.25
CA ASP A 779 -1.42 31.24 -78.86
C ASP A 779 -0.36 30.40 -78.12
N MET A 780 0.43 31.03 -77.26
CA MET A 780 1.33 30.32 -76.35
C MET A 780 0.51 29.39 -75.44
N GLY A 781 0.82 28.10 -75.47
CA GLY A 781 0.21 27.10 -74.61
C GLY A 781 -1.15 26.58 -75.05
N MET A 782 -1.39 26.45 -76.35
CA MET A 782 -2.62 25.85 -76.87
C MET A 782 -2.76 24.37 -76.47
N SER A 783 -4.00 23.92 -76.26
CA SER A 783 -4.27 22.50 -76.04
C SER A 783 -4.11 21.71 -77.35
N LEU A 784 -3.94 20.39 -77.25
CA LEU A 784 -3.86 19.51 -78.40
C LEU A 784 -5.09 19.61 -79.33
N SER A 785 -6.29 19.77 -78.77
CA SER A 785 -7.51 19.95 -79.56
C SER A 785 -7.53 21.28 -80.32
N THR A 786 -7.01 22.35 -79.72
CA THR A 786 -6.85 23.66 -80.37
C THR A 786 -5.82 23.58 -81.51
N PHE A 787 -4.68 22.91 -81.29
CA PHE A 787 -3.66 22.71 -82.32
C PHE A 787 -4.19 21.94 -83.54
N ILE A 788 -4.91 20.85 -83.31
CA ILE A 788 -5.51 20.05 -84.39
C ILE A 788 -6.58 20.86 -85.12
N SER A 789 -7.35 21.69 -84.42
CA SER A 789 -8.33 22.59 -85.04
C SER A 789 -7.64 23.67 -85.89
N HIS A 790 -6.50 24.19 -85.44
CA HIS A 790 -5.68 25.13 -86.20
C HIS A 790 -5.16 24.50 -87.49
N LEU A 791 -4.65 23.26 -87.43
CA LEU A 791 -4.23 22.51 -88.62
C LEU A 791 -5.40 22.20 -89.56
N LYS A 792 -6.60 21.89 -89.04
CA LYS A 792 -7.83 21.72 -89.84
C LYS A 792 -8.20 23.02 -90.57
N SER A 793 -8.17 24.15 -89.87
CA SER A 793 -8.44 25.48 -90.46
C SER A 793 -7.41 25.86 -91.55
N ASN A 794 -6.16 25.42 -91.38
CA ASN A 794 -5.09 25.58 -92.36
C ASN A 794 -5.14 24.54 -93.50
N GLY A 795 -6.18 23.71 -93.54
CA GLY A 795 -6.44 22.75 -94.62
C GLY A 795 -5.62 21.46 -94.53
N ALA A 796 -4.86 21.23 -93.46
CA ALA A 796 -3.97 20.08 -93.34
C ALA A 796 -4.69 18.73 -93.42
N PHE A 797 -5.96 18.70 -92.98
CA PHE A 797 -6.81 17.51 -92.95
C PHE A 797 -7.65 17.28 -94.21
N SER A 798 -7.59 18.21 -95.17
CA SER A 798 -8.35 18.13 -96.42
C SER A 798 -7.69 17.27 -97.50
N LYS A 799 -6.42 16.90 -97.31
CA LYS A 799 -5.58 16.16 -98.28
C LYS A 799 -4.96 14.93 -97.61
N SER A 800 -4.55 13.92 -98.40
CA SER A 800 -3.92 12.69 -97.87
C SER A 800 -2.56 12.93 -97.20
N TYR A 801 -1.83 13.97 -97.62
CA TYR A 801 -0.57 14.38 -96.99
C TYR A 801 -0.40 15.90 -97.06
N TRP A 802 0.06 16.49 -95.98
CA TRP A 802 0.27 17.93 -95.84
C TRP A 802 1.55 18.21 -95.06
N ILE A 803 2.31 19.20 -95.51
CA ILE A 803 3.50 19.70 -94.80
C ILE A 803 3.31 21.20 -94.56
N GLY A 804 3.51 21.61 -93.32
CA GLY A 804 3.64 23.00 -92.91
C GLY A 804 4.91 23.22 -92.11
N PHE A 805 5.37 24.48 -92.09
CA PHE A 805 6.50 24.91 -91.29
C PHE A 805 6.00 25.88 -90.22
N GLY A 806 6.49 25.71 -88.99
CA GLY A 806 6.31 26.65 -87.91
C GLY A 806 7.04 27.96 -88.20
N ASP A 807 6.60 29.04 -87.56
CA ASP A 807 7.17 30.36 -87.81
C ASP A 807 8.63 30.45 -87.35
N ALA A 808 9.48 31.07 -88.19
CA ALA A 808 10.94 31.11 -87.97
C ALA A 808 11.37 32.28 -87.06
N MET A 809 10.47 33.22 -86.77
CA MET A 809 10.77 34.40 -85.94
C MET A 809 10.17 34.31 -84.53
N GLY A 810 10.30 33.18 -83.84
CA GLY A 810 10.29 33.00 -82.37
C GLY A 810 9.15 33.56 -81.48
N PHE A 811 8.27 34.45 -81.95
CA PHE A 811 7.36 35.22 -81.08
C PHE A 811 5.88 34.85 -81.27
N ASN A 812 5.49 34.26 -82.41
CA ASN A 812 4.09 33.89 -82.72
C ASN A 812 3.90 32.41 -83.09
N ALA A 813 4.92 31.58 -82.88
CA ALA A 813 4.88 30.17 -83.29
C ALA A 813 3.93 29.31 -82.44
N GLY A 814 3.56 29.77 -81.24
CA GLY A 814 2.72 29.03 -80.31
C GLY A 814 3.44 27.79 -79.74
N SER A 815 2.89 27.25 -78.65
CA SER A 815 3.36 26.00 -78.05
C SER A 815 2.19 25.11 -77.72
N ILE A 816 2.34 23.80 -77.83
CA ILE A 816 1.32 22.83 -77.43
C ILE A 816 1.59 22.45 -75.97
N ASN A 817 0.69 22.83 -75.07
CA ASN A 817 0.82 22.53 -73.64
C ASN A 817 0.14 21.21 -73.26
N ASN A 818 0.65 20.60 -72.18
CA ASN A 818 0.10 19.39 -71.56
C ASN A 818 0.03 18.17 -72.51
N ILE A 819 1.06 17.99 -73.35
CA ILE A 819 1.26 16.70 -73.99
C ILE A 819 1.66 15.69 -72.91
N THR A 820 0.78 14.73 -72.63
CA THR A 820 0.94 13.71 -71.59
C THR A 820 2.29 13.00 -71.75
N GLY A 821 3.17 13.17 -70.76
CA GLY A 821 4.51 12.57 -70.72
C GLY A 821 5.65 13.41 -71.31
N PHE A 822 5.38 14.57 -71.94
CA PHE A 822 6.42 15.34 -72.65
C PHE A 822 6.45 16.85 -72.36
N GLY A 823 5.49 17.41 -71.61
CA GLY A 823 5.47 18.85 -71.26
C GLY A 823 4.98 19.75 -72.41
N ALA A 824 5.43 21.01 -72.42
CA ALA A 824 5.14 21.94 -73.51
C ALA A 824 6.05 21.69 -74.73
N VAL A 825 5.49 21.70 -75.95
CA VAL A 825 6.26 21.55 -77.20
C VAL A 825 6.15 22.85 -78.00
N GLU A 826 7.29 23.50 -78.21
CA GLU A 826 7.38 24.72 -79.00
C GLU A 826 7.35 24.40 -80.50
N LEU A 827 6.59 25.16 -81.28
CA LEU A 827 6.40 24.93 -82.71
C LEU A 827 7.28 25.83 -83.60
N ALA A 828 8.10 26.71 -83.00
CA ALA A 828 9.02 27.57 -83.74
C ALA A 828 9.97 26.72 -84.60
N GLU A 829 10.15 27.14 -85.85
CA GLU A 829 10.99 26.45 -86.86
C GLU A 829 10.70 24.95 -87.04
N SER A 830 9.56 24.46 -86.55
CA SER A 830 9.26 23.04 -86.54
C SER A 830 8.63 22.60 -87.86
N ILE A 831 8.94 21.39 -88.30
CA ILE A 831 8.28 20.79 -89.46
C ILE A 831 7.07 20.01 -88.98
N ILE A 832 5.89 20.36 -89.51
CA ILE A 832 4.61 19.75 -89.16
C ILE A 832 4.10 18.97 -90.37
N GLU A 833 4.05 17.66 -90.23
CA GLU A 833 3.55 16.77 -91.26
C GLU A 833 2.24 16.13 -90.79
N VAL A 834 1.22 16.15 -91.64
CA VAL A 834 -0.06 15.51 -91.37
C VAL A 834 -0.32 14.48 -92.47
N PHE A 835 -0.44 13.22 -92.05
CA PHE A 835 -0.81 12.09 -92.89
C PHE A 835 -2.25 11.71 -92.58
N ASN A 836 -3.15 11.90 -93.53
CA ASN A 836 -4.57 11.60 -93.35
C ASN A 836 -4.93 10.33 -94.10
N LEU A 837 -5.55 9.41 -93.37
CA LEU A 837 -6.07 8.19 -93.95
C LEU A 837 -7.54 8.39 -94.35
N PRO A 838 -8.02 7.69 -95.41
CA PRO A 838 -9.39 7.85 -95.90
C PRO A 838 -10.50 7.56 -94.87
N ASN A 839 -10.18 6.81 -93.80
CA ASN A 839 -11.11 6.43 -92.74
C ASN A 839 -11.26 7.49 -91.62
N GLY A 840 -10.64 8.66 -91.77
CA GLY A 840 -10.68 9.74 -90.78
C GLY A 840 -9.64 9.61 -89.65
N ASP A 841 -8.83 8.53 -89.66
CA ASP A 841 -7.64 8.44 -88.82
C ASP A 841 -6.51 9.30 -89.41
N TYR A 842 -5.63 9.77 -88.54
CA TYR A 842 -4.52 10.60 -88.98
C TYR A 842 -3.31 10.47 -88.08
N THR A 843 -2.16 10.78 -88.66
CA THR A 843 -0.88 10.86 -87.97
C THR A 843 -0.34 12.27 -88.14
N ILE A 844 0.01 12.91 -87.03
CA ILE A 844 0.75 14.17 -87.04
C ILE A 844 2.17 13.87 -86.61
N ARG A 845 3.15 14.24 -87.42
CA ARG A 845 4.55 14.22 -87.04
C ARG A 845 5.04 15.66 -86.88
N LEU A 846 5.64 15.93 -85.74
CA LEU A 846 6.33 17.18 -85.44
C LEU A 846 7.82 16.89 -85.35
N THR A 847 8.60 17.59 -86.16
CA THR A 847 10.06 17.64 -86.00
C THR A 847 10.40 18.98 -85.36
N THR A 848 10.85 18.93 -84.12
CA THR A 848 11.15 20.12 -83.30
C THR A 848 12.52 20.68 -83.62
N SER A 849 12.70 21.99 -83.41
CA SER A 849 13.98 22.66 -83.60
C SER A 849 15.04 22.18 -82.58
N HIS A 850 16.30 22.52 -82.85
CA HIS A 850 17.45 22.21 -82.01
C HIS A 850 17.53 23.08 -80.75
N LYS A 851 16.72 24.15 -80.67
CA LYS A 851 16.65 25.10 -79.56
C LYS A 851 15.17 25.37 -79.22
N ALA A 852 14.86 25.44 -77.92
CA ALA A 852 13.56 25.87 -77.40
C ALA A 852 13.80 27.02 -76.44
N ASP A 853 13.10 28.13 -76.63
CA ASP A 853 13.31 29.35 -75.86
C ASP A 853 12.53 29.33 -74.52
N TYR A 854 11.60 28.38 -74.34
CA TYR A 854 10.74 28.27 -73.14
C TYR A 854 10.77 26.91 -72.42
N GLY A 855 11.87 26.15 -72.52
CA GLY A 855 12.04 24.88 -71.78
C GLY A 855 11.30 23.67 -72.38
N GLY A 856 10.94 23.74 -73.66
CA GLY A 856 10.24 22.66 -74.39
C GLY A 856 11.14 21.53 -74.91
N VAL A 857 10.52 20.52 -75.52
CA VAL A 857 11.23 19.39 -76.15
C VAL A 857 11.99 19.84 -77.41
N THR A 858 13.31 19.62 -77.47
CA THR A 858 14.17 19.95 -78.62
C THR A 858 14.81 18.70 -79.21
N ASN A 859 15.26 18.80 -80.47
CA ASN A 859 15.92 17.72 -81.22
C ASN A 859 15.11 16.41 -81.20
N ALA A 860 13.78 16.53 -81.29
CA ALA A 860 12.87 15.40 -81.19
C ALA A 860 11.93 15.29 -82.39
N ILE A 861 11.63 14.04 -82.76
CA ILE A 861 10.50 13.72 -83.62
C ILE A 861 9.38 13.18 -82.73
N LEU A 862 8.30 13.94 -82.67
CA LEU A 862 7.09 13.61 -81.92
C LEU A 862 6.02 13.16 -82.91
N VAL A 863 5.40 12.01 -82.64
CA VAL A 863 4.39 11.43 -83.52
C VAL A 863 3.11 11.24 -82.74
N TYR A 864 2.03 11.89 -83.17
CA TYR A 864 0.69 11.71 -82.64
C TYR A 864 -0.12 10.84 -83.57
N HIS A 865 -0.64 9.73 -83.04
CA HIS A 865 -1.55 8.85 -83.76
C HIS A 865 -2.97 9.02 -83.20
N TYR A 866 -3.89 9.50 -84.04
CA TYR A 866 -5.31 9.49 -83.75
C TYR A 866 -5.96 8.30 -84.47
N ARG A 867 -6.55 7.39 -83.70
CA ARG A 867 -7.34 6.27 -84.23
C ARG A 867 -8.73 6.26 -83.61
N SER A 868 -9.70 6.61 -84.43
CA SER A 868 -11.12 6.76 -84.08
C SER A 868 -11.72 5.52 -83.40
N ASN A 869 -11.19 4.31 -83.65
CA ASN A 869 -11.72 3.04 -83.15
C ASN A 869 -10.95 2.38 -81.99
N ARG A 870 -9.82 2.94 -81.54
CA ARG A 870 -8.95 2.30 -80.52
C ARG A 870 -8.47 3.22 -79.40
N SER A 871 -8.38 4.53 -79.63
CA SER A 871 -7.99 5.49 -78.59
C SER A 871 -8.52 6.90 -78.92
N PRO A 872 -9.70 7.28 -78.43
CA PRO A 872 -10.36 8.55 -78.79
C PRO A 872 -9.59 9.82 -78.37
N SER A 873 -8.61 9.69 -77.47
CA SER A 873 -7.73 10.78 -77.04
C SER A 873 -6.39 10.84 -77.80
N GLY A 874 -6.07 9.81 -78.59
CA GLY A 874 -4.78 9.62 -79.27
C GLY A 874 -3.58 9.50 -78.30
N GLN A 875 -2.42 9.09 -78.82
CA GLN A 875 -1.17 9.01 -78.03
C GLN A 875 0.00 9.62 -78.77
N TRP A 876 0.86 10.32 -78.03
CA TRP A 876 2.14 10.82 -78.51
C TRP A 876 3.23 9.78 -78.28
N LEU A 877 4.03 9.52 -79.31
CA LEU A 877 5.25 8.72 -79.25
C LEU A 877 6.44 9.62 -79.58
N LYS A 878 7.46 9.59 -78.72
CA LYS A 878 8.72 10.31 -78.93
C LYS A 878 9.75 9.37 -79.53
N PHE A 879 10.27 9.73 -80.69
CA PHE A 879 11.37 9.03 -81.35
C PHE A 879 12.60 9.92 -81.24
N ALA A 880 13.38 9.70 -80.16
CA ALA A 880 14.57 10.44 -79.76
C ALA A 880 14.33 11.93 -79.39
N GLY A 881 15.19 12.46 -78.52
CA GLY A 881 15.23 13.88 -78.11
C GLY A 881 15.41 14.09 -76.60
N THR A 882 15.90 15.26 -76.20
CA THR A 882 16.20 15.60 -74.79
C THR A 882 15.10 16.53 -74.24
N VAL A 883 14.62 16.31 -73.02
CA VAL A 883 13.74 17.30 -72.36
C VAL A 883 14.65 18.40 -71.82
N GLY A 884 14.47 19.62 -72.31
CA GLY A 884 15.35 20.74 -71.97
C GLY A 884 15.19 21.14 -70.51
N ALA A 885 16.19 20.84 -69.68
CA ALA A 885 16.43 21.59 -68.45
C ALA A 885 17.43 22.71 -68.79
N THR A 886 16.94 23.95 -68.77
CA THR A 886 17.75 25.15 -68.69
C THR A 886 18.44 25.20 -67.32
N SER A 887 19.78 25.09 -67.34
CA SER A 887 20.77 25.55 -66.34
C SER A 887 20.54 25.27 -64.84
N ASN A 888 21.30 24.33 -64.27
CA ASN A 888 22.42 24.62 -63.36
C ASN A 888 23.23 23.36 -63.05
#